data_AF-A0A927ZL90-F1
#
_entry.id   AF-A0A927ZL90-F1
#
_cell.length_a   1.000
_cell.length_b   1.000
_cell.length_c   1.000
_cell.angle_alpha   90.00
_cell.angle_beta   90.00
_cell.angle_gamma   90.00
#
_symmetry.space_group_name_H-M   'P 1'
#
loop_
_entity.id
_entity.type
_entity.pdbx_description
1 polymer ?
#
loop_
_entity_poly.entity_id
_entity_poly.type
_entity_poly.pdbx_seq_one_letter_code
_entity_poly.pdbx_strand_id
1 'polypeptide(L)'
;MKREKTELMENEKKKGNLILETIINLLKNAGRKLVIHGMNYEKVYGTLGLIALALVAIKVFTFYSLMGIKSNFIIIAFITLLFIYLLFSAFKNKWIPACIFAALSILMFADVTYNSFFNRYLSVGMLGAAGVVDDIGESIKEVMRPVNFIMLADAVFILVMLAKRKKSGNDKDVKKGMRSEKNKKVYTSRRGIKALAIFLVLVIVFSVNPLGMRLFKSVSNQEFFTFHLKDIVTVAFGLGNDENLAAWEDSYIMEKNGPLYGKAEGKNVIMVQIESLQDFVIGLEYNGQEITPNLNAIINDNATYFDNFYQQVGSGNTSDAEFAANNSIMGSLTSYTYKLFNENYFRGLPVQLKERGYETAVFHAHEDRMFWSREAMYPQEGFDHYFGALKGRGGDYEMTEWMGWGLTDSEFFPQTVDYMKTLKEPFYSFIITISNHHPYEMLDHYKFIELLPEDENTIAGKYLQSAAYTDYALGVLFEELKEAGLYDNALFVFYGDHAGLTHTEETDEVLGRILGKPYDFEEMMHVPFIIYSPDDDIKLSQTISTAGGQVDILPTIAYLMGFDELDTIYVGHNLYTVKEGFVAEQTFMTKGSFFSNDIAYEMSRDGVFENGRAWNIHTGEPVDVDLCYDGYIKSMEIINTSEYVLKSDAIRKIFLEGMSAGEVDNADSNSRIHPDEIVYAGYPETSLIGTNSLEALSASAGAGHRNIRLEVKWNEESLPYTVNNITGEIEMSYDDIIDWMEKNAGTNVYFDVEKSGDYLVKTLTKYSPALMERIILELPSTEEHTGKYEAVLDVSEADKSPEGTIEFATRNKVWALMIDKEDAEGKYADILNGETVVFINDKDMGIITKAN
;
A
#
# COMPACT_ATOMS: atom_id res chain seq x y z
N MET A 1 -15.63 11.14 -37.27
CA MET A 1 -15.63 10.51 -35.92
C MET A 1 -15.55 8.98 -35.92
N LYS A 2 -16.62 8.19 -36.09
CA LYS A 2 -16.52 6.70 -35.98
C LYS A 2 -15.55 6.08 -37.00
N ARG A 3 -15.57 6.57 -38.26
CA ARG A 3 -14.65 6.17 -39.34
C ARG A 3 -13.18 6.62 -39.13
N GLU A 4 -12.97 7.82 -38.60
CA GLU A 4 -11.62 8.32 -38.26
C GLU A 4 -11.01 7.58 -37.07
N LYS A 5 -11.82 7.22 -36.05
CA LYS A 5 -11.38 6.32 -34.96
C LYS A 5 -10.96 4.95 -35.51
N THR A 6 -11.68 4.41 -36.50
CA THR A 6 -11.33 3.14 -37.13
C THR A 6 -10.02 3.22 -37.94
N GLU A 7 -9.80 4.29 -38.71
CA GLU A 7 -8.57 4.48 -39.49
C GLU A 7 -7.33 4.77 -38.62
N LEU A 8 -7.49 5.52 -37.52
CA LEU A 8 -6.43 5.72 -36.51
C LEU A 8 -6.05 4.39 -35.84
N MET A 9 -7.04 3.60 -35.41
CA MET A 9 -6.78 2.27 -34.83
C MET A 9 -6.14 1.30 -35.83
N GLU A 10 -6.51 1.34 -37.11
CA GLU A 10 -5.88 0.50 -38.15
C GLU A 10 -4.42 0.90 -38.42
N ASN A 11 -4.11 2.20 -38.40
CA ASN A 11 -2.75 2.69 -38.59
C ASN A 11 -1.85 2.42 -37.37
N GLU A 12 -2.37 2.50 -36.16
CA GLU A 12 -1.67 2.06 -34.95
C GLU A 12 -1.46 0.54 -34.93
N LYS A 13 -2.47 -0.25 -35.34
CA LYS A 13 -2.32 -1.70 -35.55
C LYS A 13 -1.21 -2.03 -36.54
N LYS A 14 -1.12 -1.31 -37.66
CA LYS A 14 -0.06 -1.52 -38.67
C LYS A 14 1.33 -1.16 -38.15
N LYS A 15 1.50 -0.06 -37.43
CA LYS A 15 2.78 0.32 -36.80
C LYS A 15 3.18 -0.68 -35.70
N GLY A 16 2.23 -1.08 -34.86
CA GLY A 16 2.42 -2.10 -33.83
C GLY A 16 2.87 -3.45 -34.42
N ASN A 17 2.24 -3.89 -35.52
CA ASN A 17 2.61 -5.12 -36.20
C ASN A 17 4.03 -5.09 -36.79
N LEU A 18 4.48 -3.96 -37.34
CA LEU A 18 5.83 -3.82 -37.90
C LEU A 18 6.92 -3.85 -36.81
N ILE A 19 6.66 -3.21 -35.66
CA ILE A 19 7.55 -3.25 -34.49
C ILE A 19 7.55 -4.65 -33.87
N LEU A 20 6.38 -5.29 -33.78
CA LEU A 20 6.24 -6.67 -33.31
C LEU A 20 7.00 -7.65 -34.21
N GLU A 21 6.90 -7.54 -35.54
CA GLU A 21 7.70 -8.33 -36.47
C GLU A 21 9.21 -8.09 -36.28
N THR A 22 9.60 -6.84 -36.01
CA THR A 22 11.01 -6.49 -35.75
C THR A 22 11.51 -7.11 -34.45
N ILE A 23 10.71 -7.05 -33.37
CA ILE A 23 11.00 -7.69 -32.08
C ILE A 23 11.02 -9.22 -32.23
N ILE A 24 10.05 -9.81 -32.92
CA ILE A 24 10.01 -11.26 -33.21
C ILE A 24 11.25 -11.67 -34.01
N ASN A 25 11.67 -10.89 -35.00
CA ASN A 25 12.89 -11.16 -35.77
C ASN A 25 14.17 -10.98 -34.94
N LEU A 26 14.21 -10.01 -34.03
CA LEU A 26 15.29 -9.84 -33.05
C LEU A 26 15.35 -11.02 -32.08
N LEU A 27 14.20 -11.48 -31.56
CA LEU A 27 14.07 -12.64 -30.67
C LEU A 27 14.46 -13.93 -31.40
N LYS A 28 14.04 -14.13 -32.66
CA LYS A 28 14.47 -15.27 -33.50
C LYS A 28 15.98 -15.26 -33.74
N ASN A 29 16.57 -14.10 -34.02
CA ASN A 29 18.01 -13.96 -34.20
C ASN A 29 18.79 -14.11 -32.88
N ALA A 30 18.24 -13.64 -31.76
CA ALA A 30 18.77 -13.84 -30.43
C ALA A 30 18.74 -15.32 -30.06
N GLY A 31 17.62 -16.02 -30.29
CA GLY A 31 17.46 -17.46 -30.11
C GLY A 31 18.48 -18.28 -30.90
N ARG A 32 18.69 -17.97 -32.19
CA ARG A 32 19.75 -18.61 -33.00
C ARG A 32 21.15 -18.36 -32.44
N LYS A 33 21.44 -17.15 -31.95
CA LYS A 33 22.72 -16.83 -31.31
C LYS A 33 22.89 -17.49 -29.94
N LEU A 34 21.80 -17.70 -29.21
CA LEU A 34 21.74 -18.42 -27.93
C LEU A 34 22.08 -19.90 -28.13
N VAL A 35 21.54 -20.54 -29.16
CA VAL A 35 21.94 -21.91 -29.55
C VAL A 35 23.44 -21.99 -29.88
N ILE A 36 23.94 -21.06 -30.68
CA ILE A 36 25.38 -21.00 -31.06
C ILE A 36 26.28 -20.70 -29.84
N HIS A 37 25.84 -19.87 -28.89
CA HIS A 37 26.60 -19.58 -27.67
C HIS A 37 26.47 -20.67 -26.61
N GLY A 38 25.36 -21.40 -26.53
CA GLY A 38 25.18 -22.58 -25.68
C GLY A 38 26.18 -23.67 -26.02
N MET A 39 26.42 -23.91 -27.31
CA MET A 39 27.48 -24.81 -27.80
C MET A 39 28.91 -24.33 -27.47
N ASN A 40 29.11 -23.02 -27.27
CA ASN A 40 30.39 -22.47 -26.76
C ASN A 40 30.48 -22.53 -25.23
N TYR A 41 29.35 -22.56 -24.51
CA TYR A 41 29.29 -22.70 -23.06
C TYR A 41 29.66 -24.11 -22.62
N GLU A 42 29.20 -25.13 -23.35
CA GLU A 42 29.62 -26.53 -23.20
C GLU A 42 31.16 -26.67 -23.33
N LYS A 43 31.77 -25.98 -24.29
CA LYS A 43 33.23 -26.01 -24.49
C LYS A 43 34.03 -25.37 -23.34
N VAL A 44 33.43 -24.43 -22.58
CA VAL A 44 34.12 -23.67 -21.52
C VAL A 44 33.83 -24.25 -20.13
N TYR A 45 32.62 -24.77 -19.91
CA TYR A 45 32.13 -25.19 -18.59
C TYR A 45 31.68 -26.66 -18.54
N GLY A 46 31.77 -27.40 -19.66
CA GLY A 46 31.42 -28.82 -19.75
C GLY A 46 29.92 -29.08 -19.56
N THR A 47 29.58 -30.32 -19.20
CA THR A 47 28.21 -30.77 -18.95
C THR A 47 27.51 -29.99 -17.84
N LEU A 48 28.23 -29.53 -16.81
CA LEU A 48 27.68 -28.69 -15.74
C LEU A 48 27.14 -27.35 -16.26
N GLY A 49 27.76 -26.76 -17.28
CA GLY A 49 27.27 -25.53 -17.90
C GLY A 49 26.00 -25.72 -18.72
N LEU A 50 25.83 -26.87 -19.36
CA LEU A 50 24.59 -27.22 -20.06
C LEU A 50 23.45 -27.47 -19.07
N ILE A 51 23.73 -28.16 -17.97
CA ILE A 51 22.76 -28.39 -16.88
C ILE A 51 22.31 -27.05 -16.29
N ALA A 52 23.23 -26.15 -15.97
CA ALA A 52 22.89 -24.83 -15.44
C ALA A 52 22.00 -24.02 -16.41
N LEU A 53 22.30 -24.04 -17.71
CA LEU A 53 21.49 -23.35 -18.71
C LEU A 53 20.07 -23.94 -18.83
N ALA A 54 19.96 -25.28 -18.79
CA ALA A 54 18.67 -25.96 -18.80
C ALA A 54 17.85 -25.63 -17.55
N LEU A 55 18.48 -25.62 -16.37
CA LEU A 55 17.80 -25.28 -15.12
C LEU A 55 17.33 -23.81 -15.08
N VAL A 56 18.10 -22.86 -15.62
CA VAL A 56 17.66 -21.46 -15.76
C VAL A 56 16.41 -21.37 -16.64
N ALA A 57 16.39 -22.09 -17.78
CA ALA A 57 15.23 -22.11 -18.66
C ALA A 57 14.01 -22.73 -17.96
N ILE A 58 14.17 -23.91 -17.36
CA ILE A 58 13.12 -24.58 -16.58
C ILE A 58 12.59 -23.64 -15.50
N LYS A 59 13.47 -22.98 -14.74
CA LYS A 59 13.07 -22.01 -13.73
C LYS A 59 12.18 -20.93 -14.30
N VAL A 60 12.58 -20.26 -15.39
CA VAL A 60 11.80 -19.14 -15.95
C VAL A 60 10.40 -19.57 -16.37
N PHE A 61 10.26 -20.73 -17.01
CA PHE A 61 8.94 -21.25 -17.39
C PHE A 61 8.12 -21.69 -16.17
N THR A 62 8.74 -22.37 -15.20
CA THR A 62 8.07 -22.76 -13.95
C THR A 62 7.64 -21.53 -13.16
N PHE A 63 8.48 -20.51 -13.06
CA PHE A 63 8.18 -19.25 -12.37
C PHE A 63 6.91 -18.61 -12.92
N TYR A 64 6.85 -18.35 -14.23
CA TYR A 64 5.67 -17.72 -14.82
C TYR A 64 4.43 -18.62 -14.79
N SER A 65 4.60 -19.93 -14.79
CA SER A 65 3.48 -20.87 -14.59
C SER A 65 2.92 -20.78 -13.17
N LEU A 66 3.79 -20.72 -12.16
CA LEU A 66 3.38 -20.62 -10.74
C LEU A 66 2.82 -19.23 -10.42
N MET A 67 3.30 -18.19 -11.10
CA MET A 67 2.73 -16.83 -11.04
C MET A 67 1.39 -16.71 -11.80
N GLY A 68 0.87 -17.79 -12.40
CA GLY A 68 -0.42 -17.78 -13.10
C GLY A 68 -0.47 -16.95 -14.39
N ILE A 69 0.66 -16.68 -15.02
CA ILE A 69 0.73 -15.84 -16.24
C ILE A 69 0.14 -16.59 -17.44
N LYS A 70 -0.99 -16.11 -17.97
CA LYS A 70 -1.65 -16.67 -19.16
C LYS A 70 -1.34 -15.85 -20.44
N SER A 71 -1.46 -14.52 -20.35
CA SER A 71 -1.28 -13.61 -21.50
C SER A 71 0.19 -13.42 -21.85
N ASN A 72 0.54 -13.53 -23.14
CA ASN A 72 1.90 -13.33 -23.66
C ASN A 72 2.98 -14.22 -23.00
N PHE A 73 2.61 -15.33 -22.37
CA PHE A 73 3.48 -16.23 -21.59
C PHE A 73 4.83 -16.53 -22.26
N ILE A 74 4.80 -16.97 -23.53
CA ILE A 74 6.02 -17.31 -24.27
C ILE A 74 6.92 -16.09 -24.48
N ILE A 75 6.34 -14.93 -24.80
CA ILE A 75 7.08 -13.69 -25.06
C ILE A 75 7.76 -13.22 -23.77
N ILE A 76 7.02 -13.21 -22.66
CA ILE A 76 7.53 -12.81 -21.33
C ILE A 76 8.71 -13.69 -20.94
N ALA A 77 8.56 -15.02 -20.99
CA ALA A 77 9.64 -15.97 -20.68
C ALA A 77 10.89 -15.73 -21.54
N PHE A 78 10.74 -15.46 -22.84
CA PHE A 78 11.87 -15.14 -23.71
C PHE A 78 12.55 -13.81 -23.40
N ILE A 79 11.80 -12.78 -22.99
CA ILE A 79 12.34 -11.48 -22.58
C ILE A 79 13.19 -11.66 -21.31
N THR A 80 12.71 -12.38 -20.32
CA THR A 80 13.46 -12.68 -19.09
C THR A 80 14.74 -13.45 -19.37
N LEU A 81 14.68 -14.47 -20.24
CA LEU A 81 15.87 -15.22 -20.66
C LEU A 81 16.87 -14.32 -21.40
N LEU A 82 16.40 -13.37 -22.20
CA LEU A 82 17.23 -12.37 -22.87
C LEU A 82 17.90 -11.44 -21.84
N PHE A 83 17.16 -10.98 -20.83
CA PHE A 83 17.69 -10.14 -19.75
C PHE A 83 18.75 -10.86 -18.93
N ILE A 84 18.51 -12.11 -18.52
CA ILE A 84 19.51 -12.95 -17.85
C ILE A 84 20.75 -13.11 -18.74
N TYR A 85 20.58 -13.40 -20.03
CA TYR A 85 21.69 -13.53 -20.97
C TYR A 85 22.53 -12.24 -21.07
N LEU A 86 21.88 -11.08 -21.16
CA LEU A 86 22.55 -9.78 -21.25
C LEU A 86 23.28 -9.43 -19.96
N LEU A 87 22.66 -9.69 -18.79
CA LEU A 87 23.26 -9.53 -17.47
C LEU A 87 24.56 -10.33 -17.35
N PHE A 88 24.52 -11.63 -17.65
CA PHE A 88 25.72 -12.46 -17.61
C PHE A 88 26.75 -12.03 -18.67
N SER A 89 26.32 -11.51 -19.82
CA SER A 89 27.21 -11.02 -20.89
C SER A 89 27.91 -9.70 -20.55
N ALA A 90 27.31 -8.86 -19.69
CA ALA A 90 27.85 -7.58 -19.28
C ALA A 90 29.17 -7.70 -18.50
N PHE A 91 29.30 -8.73 -17.66
CA PHE A 91 30.44 -8.87 -16.76
C PHE A 91 31.47 -9.89 -17.26
N LYS A 92 32.76 -9.52 -17.18
CA LYS A 92 33.88 -10.43 -17.45
C LYS A 92 34.05 -11.44 -16.33
N ASN A 93 34.03 -10.97 -15.08
CA ASN A 93 34.02 -11.83 -13.90
C ASN A 93 32.60 -12.36 -13.71
N LYS A 94 32.40 -13.67 -13.91
CA LYS A 94 31.08 -14.30 -13.83
C LYS A 94 30.56 -14.48 -12.40
N TRP A 95 31.40 -14.27 -11.39
CA TRP A 95 30.96 -14.26 -9.99
C TRP A 95 30.00 -13.09 -9.69
N ILE A 96 30.24 -11.91 -10.27
CA ILE A 96 29.38 -10.73 -10.04
C ILE A 96 27.93 -10.98 -10.50
N PRO A 97 27.64 -11.31 -11.78
CA PRO A 97 26.28 -11.58 -12.21
C PRO A 97 25.71 -12.85 -11.59
N ALA A 98 26.54 -13.81 -11.15
CA ALA A 98 26.06 -14.99 -10.41
C ALA A 98 25.55 -14.62 -9.01
N CYS A 99 26.22 -13.73 -8.28
CA CYS A 99 25.72 -13.23 -6.99
C CYS A 99 24.45 -12.41 -7.16
N ILE A 100 24.40 -11.52 -8.16
CA ILE A 100 23.18 -10.76 -8.49
C ILE A 100 22.04 -11.72 -8.82
N PHE A 101 22.28 -12.70 -9.70
CA PHE A 101 21.27 -13.67 -10.08
C PHE A 101 20.82 -14.57 -8.92
N ALA A 102 21.71 -14.88 -7.97
CA ALA A 102 21.33 -15.59 -6.74
C ALA A 102 20.38 -14.76 -5.87
N ALA A 103 20.64 -13.45 -5.71
CA ALA A 103 19.72 -12.55 -5.02
C ALA A 103 18.36 -12.45 -5.74
N LEU A 104 18.37 -12.31 -7.08
CA LEU A 104 17.14 -12.35 -7.88
C LEU A 104 16.39 -13.68 -7.76
N SER A 105 17.11 -14.80 -7.59
CA SER A 105 16.50 -16.12 -7.38
C SER A 105 15.78 -16.22 -6.04
N ILE A 106 16.31 -15.56 -5.00
CA ILE A 106 15.63 -15.43 -3.70
C ILE A 106 14.37 -14.57 -3.84
N LEU A 107 14.44 -13.47 -4.61
CA LEU A 107 13.27 -12.65 -4.87
C LEU A 107 12.20 -13.41 -5.66
N MET A 108 12.56 -14.17 -6.71
CA MET A 108 11.62 -15.03 -7.44
C MET A 108 10.98 -16.11 -6.54
N PHE A 109 11.73 -16.63 -5.56
CA PHE A 109 11.20 -17.55 -4.55
C PHE A 109 10.16 -16.86 -3.65
N ALA A 110 10.47 -15.64 -3.19
CA ALA A 110 9.56 -14.83 -2.40
C ALA A 110 8.30 -14.47 -3.18
N ASP A 111 8.44 -14.04 -4.45
CA ASP A 111 7.32 -13.72 -5.35
C ASP A 111 6.36 -14.90 -5.51
N VAL A 112 6.87 -16.11 -5.81
CA VAL A 112 6.01 -17.29 -5.99
C VAL A 112 5.28 -17.66 -4.70
N THR A 113 5.97 -17.56 -3.57
CA THR A 113 5.39 -17.87 -2.25
C THR A 113 4.32 -16.83 -1.90
N TYR A 114 4.61 -15.55 -2.07
CA TYR A 114 3.67 -14.46 -1.83
C TYR A 114 2.44 -14.53 -2.78
N ASN A 115 2.67 -14.78 -4.07
CA ASN A 115 1.60 -14.93 -5.07
C ASN A 115 0.66 -16.11 -4.76
N SER A 116 1.15 -17.18 -4.12
CA SER A 116 0.30 -18.32 -3.77
C SER A 116 -0.78 -18.00 -2.74
N PHE A 117 -0.60 -16.90 -2.01
CA PHE A 117 -1.59 -16.39 -1.05
C PHE A 117 -2.30 -15.15 -1.60
N PHE A 118 -1.55 -14.13 -2.01
CA PHE A 118 -2.09 -12.81 -2.40
C PHE A 118 -2.37 -12.64 -3.89
N ASN A 119 -2.14 -13.68 -4.70
CA ASN A 119 -2.44 -13.66 -6.14
C ASN A 119 -1.69 -12.53 -6.92
N ARG A 120 -0.54 -12.05 -6.43
CA ARG A 120 0.24 -10.95 -7.04
C ARG A 120 1.74 -11.02 -6.72
N TYR A 121 2.54 -10.16 -7.37
CA TYR A 121 3.97 -9.98 -7.07
C TYR A 121 4.20 -9.34 -5.69
N LEU A 122 5.33 -9.63 -5.05
CA LEU A 122 5.74 -8.96 -3.82
C LEU A 122 6.29 -7.56 -4.17
N SER A 123 5.63 -6.49 -3.71
CA SER A 123 6.14 -5.12 -3.88
C SER A 123 7.33 -4.84 -2.96
N VAL A 124 8.30 -4.06 -3.44
CA VAL A 124 9.46 -3.58 -2.70
C VAL A 124 9.03 -2.67 -1.53
N GLY A 125 7.91 -1.94 -1.64
CA GLY A 125 7.36 -1.15 -0.54
C GLY A 125 7.00 -1.99 0.69
N MET A 126 6.64 -3.25 0.48
CA MET A 126 6.29 -4.18 1.56
C MET A 126 7.51 -4.77 2.29
N LEU A 127 8.72 -4.62 1.76
CA LEU A 127 9.94 -5.13 2.44
C LEU A 127 10.20 -4.41 3.78
N GLY A 128 9.66 -3.20 3.97
CA GLY A 128 9.70 -2.47 5.24
C GLY A 128 8.81 -3.05 6.34
N ALA A 129 7.96 -4.04 6.03
CA ALA A 129 7.11 -4.75 6.99
C ALA A 129 7.80 -5.97 7.64
N ALA A 130 9.12 -6.12 7.45
CA ALA A 130 9.91 -7.25 7.95
C ALA A 130 9.76 -7.53 9.46
N GLY A 131 9.42 -6.53 10.27
CA GLY A 131 9.17 -6.70 11.70
C GLY A 131 7.96 -7.59 12.06
N VAL A 132 7.06 -7.85 11.11
CA VAL A 132 5.87 -8.72 11.30
C VAL A 132 6.12 -10.15 10.79
N VAL A 133 7.24 -10.38 10.09
CA VAL A 133 7.55 -11.68 9.44
C VAL A 133 7.83 -12.78 10.46
N ASP A 134 8.39 -12.43 11.62
CA ASP A 134 8.64 -13.40 12.69
C ASP A 134 7.32 -13.98 13.23
N ASP A 135 6.23 -13.20 13.20
CA ASP A 135 4.92 -13.58 13.74
C ASP A 135 4.08 -14.41 12.74
N ILE A 136 4.20 -14.18 11.43
CA ILE A 136 3.51 -14.97 10.36
C ILE A 136 4.27 -16.23 9.90
N GLY A 137 5.29 -16.66 10.65
CA GLY A 137 6.23 -17.71 10.24
C GLY A 137 5.59 -19.08 9.95
N GLU A 138 4.54 -19.48 10.68
CA GLU A 138 3.82 -20.73 10.43
C GLU A 138 2.99 -20.65 9.13
N SER A 139 2.30 -19.54 8.89
CA SER A 139 1.56 -19.31 7.64
C SER A 139 2.48 -19.34 6.42
N ILE A 140 3.69 -18.77 6.53
CA ILE A 140 4.71 -18.84 5.46
C ILE A 140 5.12 -20.29 5.19
N LYS A 141 5.31 -21.12 6.22
CA LYS A 141 5.71 -22.53 6.05
C LYS A 141 4.66 -23.35 5.31
N GLU A 142 3.38 -23.10 5.55
CA GLU A 142 2.29 -23.85 4.91
C GLU A 142 2.14 -23.50 3.42
N VAL A 143 2.33 -22.23 3.04
CA VAL A 143 2.30 -21.82 1.62
C VAL A 143 3.58 -22.17 0.86
N MET A 144 4.66 -22.51 1.56
CA MET A 144 5.93 -22.92 0.96
C MET A 144 5.86 -24.32 0.36
N ARG A 145 5.59 -24.39 -0.95
CA ARG A 145 5.54 -25.65 -1.70
C ARG A 145 6.94 -26.14 -2.09
N PRO A 146 7.20 -27.46 -2.13
CA PRO A 146 8.48 -28.01 -2.60
C PRO A 146 8.90 -27.52 -4.00
N VAL A 147 7.93 -27.23 -4.87
CA VAL A 147 8.18 -26.68 -6.21
C VAL A 147 8.79 -25.28 -6.17
N ASN A 148 8.51 -24.47 -5.14
CA ASN A 148 9.05 -23.10 -5.00
C ASN A 148 10.58 -23.13 -4.95
N PHE A 149 11.17 -24.17 -4.35
CA PHE A 149 12.63 -24.34 -4.25
C PHE A 149 13.34 -24.55 -5.60
N ILE A 150 12.61 -24.84 -6.68
CA ILE A 150 13.16 -24.80 -8.05
C ILE A 150 13.72 -23.41 -8.37
N MET A 151 13.16 -22.35 -7.78
CA MET A 151 13.67 -20.97 -7.91
C MET A 151 15.11 -20.81 -7.43
N LEU A 152 15.59 -21.68 -6.55
CA LEU A 152 16.94 -21.61 -5.97
C LEU A 152 17.92 -22.65 -6.56
N ALA A 153 17.41 -23.66 -7.26
CA ALA A 153 18.19 -24.84 -7.65
C ALA A 153 19.37 -24.49 -8.57
N ASP A 154 19.14 -23.74 -9.65
CA ASP A 154 20.16 -23.37 -10.63
C ASP A 154 21.27 -22.46 -10.06
N ALA A 155 20.98 -21.59 -9.09
CA ALA A 155 21.93 -20.66 -8.49
C ALA A 155 23.07 -21.44 -7.80
N VAL A 156 22.73 -22.52 -7.09
CA VAL A 156 23.72 -23.44 -6.50
C VAL A 156 24.59 -24.07 -7.58
N PHE A 157 23.99 -24.55 -8.68
CA PHE A 157 24.75 -25.14 -9.80
C PHE A 157 25.66 -24.13 -10.51
N ILE A 158 25.21 -22.88 -10.69
CA ILE A 158 26.01 -21.79 -11.27
C ILE A 158 27.22 -21.50 -10.38
N LEU A 159 27.03 -21.37 -9.06
CA LEU A 159 28.12 -21.13 -8.11
C LEU A 159 29.13 -22.29 -8.08
N VAL A 160 28.65 -23.54 -8.02
CA VAL A 160 29.50 -24.74 -8.06
C VAL A 160 30.27 -24.84 -9.39
N MET A 161 29.62 -24.54 -10.52
CA MET A 161 30.27 -24.50 -11.84
C MET A 161 31.40 -23.47 -11.88
N LEU A 162 31.18 -22.28 -11.32
CA LEU A 162 32.20 -21.23 -11.25
C LEU A 162 33.37 -21.60 -10.32
N ALA A 163 33.09 -22.26 -9.19
CA ALA A 163 34.11 -22.76 -8.26
C ALA A 163 34.94 -23.91 -8.84
N LYS A 164 34.31 -24.85 -9.54
CA LYS A 164 34.95 -26.02 -10.18
C LYS A 164 35.64 -25.68 -11.49
N ARG A 165 35.58 -24.42 -11.95
CA ARG A 165 36.27 -23.97 -13.15
C ARG A 165 37.79 -24.14 -12.97
N LYS A 166 38.31 -25.28 -13.45
CA LYS A 166 39.76 -25.47 -13.63
C LYS A 166 40.27 -24.29 -14.46
N LYS A 167 41.25 -23.56 -13.93
CA LYS A 167 42.10 -22.68 -14.75
C LYS A 167 42.62 -23.57 -15.88
N SER A 168 42.07 -23.43 -17.08
CA SER A 168 42.57 -24.15 -18.24
C SER A 168 43.98 -23.64 -18.48
N GLY A 169 44.94 -24.39 -17.95
CA GLY A 169 46.35 -24.22 -18.22
C GLY A 169 46.60 -24.66 -19.64
N ASN A 170 46.64 -23.70 -20.56
CA ASN A 170 47.40 -23.81 -21.79
C ASN A 170 47.96 -22.43 -22.15
N ASP A 171 48.74 -21.89 -21.21
CA ASP A 171 49.45 -20.63 -21.33
C ASP A 171 50.89 -20.86 -21.78
N LYS A 172 51.08 -21.70 -22.81
CA LYS A 172 52.41 -22.00 -23.37
C LYS A 172 52.60 -21.73 -24.87
N ASP A 173 51.56 -21.43 -25.64
CA ASP A 173 51.72 -21.17 -27.09
C ASP A 173 51.31 -19.76 -27.57
N VAL A 174 51.26 -18.75 -26.70
CA VAL A 174 51.00 -17.34 -27.10
C VAL A 174 52.17 -16.41 -26.77
N LYS A 175 53.41 -16.89 -26.92
CA LYS A 175 54.58 -16.01 -27.07
C LYS A 175 54.84 -15.70 -28.54
N LYS A 176 53.88 -15.07 -29.22
CA LYS A 176 54.06 -14.34 -30.50
C LYS A 176 52.81 -13.53 -30.82
N GLY A 177 52.69 -12.36 -30.19
CA GLY A 177 51.56 -11.47 -30.44
C GLY A 177 51.38 -10.27 -29.51
N MET A 178 52.45 -9.71 -28.94
CA MET A 178 52.39 -8.57 -28.00
C MET A 178 51.91 -7.22 -28.60
N ARG A 179 51.32 -7.22 -29.80
CA ARG A 179 50.54 -6.08 -30.35
C ARG A 179 49.02 -6.34 -30.45
N SER A 180 48.55 -7.55 -30.12
CA SER A 180 47.13 -7.96 -30.22
C SER A 180 46.38 -7.94 -28.88
N GLU A 181 47.06 -7.96 -27.73
CA GLU A 181 46.40 -8.05 -26.41
C GLU A 181 45.74 -6.75 -25.95
N LYS A 182 46.33 -5.58 -26.25
CA LYS A 182 45.70 -4.28 -25.94
C LYS A 182 44.36 -4.12 -26.67
N ASN A 183 44.29 -4.53 -27.95
CA ASN A 183 43.07 -4.51 -28.74
C ASN A 183 42.05 -5.57 -28.28
N LYS A 184 42.46 -6.79 -27.89
CA LYS A 184 41.54 -7.80 -27.32
C LYS A 184 40.97 -7.39 -25.96
N LYS A 185 41.75 -6.75 -25.07
CA LYS A 185 41.29 -6.26 -23.76
C LYS A 185 40.29 -5.11 -23.90
N VAL A 186 40.55 -4.17 -24.82
CA VAL A 186 39.65 -3.05 -25.15
C VAL A 186 38.37 -3.55 -25.84
N TYR A 187 38.48 -4.46 -26.81
CA TYR A 187 37.33 -4.99 -27.56
C TYR A 187 36.39 -5.83 -26.69
N THR A 188 36.94 -6.62 -25.76
CA THR A 188 36.13 -7.37 -24.76
C THR A 188 35.52 -6.47 -23.70
N SER A 189 36.16 -5.35 -23.34
CA SER A 189 35.59 -4.35 -22.41
C SER A 189 34.40 -3.62 -23.04
N ARG A 190 34.56 -3.18 -24.29
CA ARG A 190 33.50 -2.52 -25.07
C ARG A 190 32.28 -3.41 -25.32
N ARG A 191 32.45 -4.74 -25.42
CA ARG A 191 31.33 -5.69 -25.55
C ARG A 191 30.51 -5.82 -24.27
N GLY A 192 31.15 -5.91 -23.10
CA GLY A 192 30.45 -5.98 -21.81
C GLY A 192 29.65 -4.70 -21.52
N ILE A 193 30.27 -3.53 -21.74
CA ILE A 193 29.59 -2.23 -21.60
C ILE A 193 28.39 -2.12 -22.55
N LYS A 194 28.53 -2.56 -23.82
CA LYS A 194 27.42 -2.58 -24.77
C LYS A 194 26.28 -3.51 -24.31
N ALA A 195 26.60 -4.71 -23.80
CA ALA A 195 25.58 -5.63 -23.30
C ALA A 195 24.83 -5.04 -22.09
N LEU A 196 25.56 -4.39 -21.17
CA LEU A 196 24.95 -3.70 -20.03
C LEU A 196 24.06 -2.53 -20.47
N ALA A 197 24.53 -1.70 -21.40
CA ALA A 197 23.74 -0.60 -21.95
C ALA A 197 22.47 -1.10 -22.66
N ILE A 198 22.56 -2.17 -23.45
CA ILE A 198 21.40 -2.78 -24.10
C ILE A 198 20.43 -3.35 -23.07
N PHE A 199 20.93 -4.03 -22.03
CA PHE A 199 20.11 -4.53 -20.93
C PHE A 199 19.33 -3.38 -20.28
N LEU A 200 20.03 -2.34 -19.81
CA LEU A 200 19.39 -1.20 -19.14
C LEU A 200 18.37 -0.49 -20.04
N VAL A 201 18.72 -0.23 -21.31
CA VAL A 201 17.80 0.40 -22.26
C VAL A 201 16.57 -0.45 -22.50
N LEU A 202 16.71 -1.77 -22.69
CA LEU A 202 15.55 -2.62 -22.94
C LEU A 202 14.64 -2.70 -21.72
N VAL A 203 15.18 -2.89 -20.51
CA VAL A 203 14.36 -2.93 -19.28
C VAL A 203 13.61 -1.60 -19.13
N ILE A 204 14.28 -0.46 -19.28
CA ILE A 204 13.64 0.87 -19.21
C ILE A 204 12.57 1.05 -20.28
N VAL A 205 12.84 0.68 -21.54
CA VAL A 205 11.87 0.85 -22.64
C VAL A 205 10.62 0.01 -22.42
N PHE A 206 10.76 -1.23 -21.94
CA PHE A 206 9.62 -2.07 -21.61
C PHE A 206 8.87 -1.54 -20.38
N SER A 207 9.57 -1.14 -19.31
CA SER A 207 8.95 -0.61 -18.08
C SER A 207 8.22 0.71 -18.29
N VAL A 208 8.83 1.69 -18.98
CA VAL A 208 8.27 3.04 -19.17
C VAL A 208 7.20 3.07 -20.26
N ASN A 209 7.23 2.12 -21.20
CA ASN A 209 6.32 2.06 -22.34
C ASN A 209 6.12 3.43 -23.04
N PRO A 210 7.20 4.08 -23.55
CA PRO A 210 7.13 5.45 -24.09
C PRO A 210 6.26 5.57 -25.37
N LEU A 211 5.84 4.44 -25.95
CA LEU A 211 5.03 4.37 -27.15
C LEU A 211 3.55 4.03 -26.86
N GLY A 212 3.16 3.86 -25.59
CA GLY A 212 1.79 3.50 -25.20
C GLY A 212 1.32 2.15 -25.77
N MET A 213 2.23 1.22 -26.06
CA MET A 213 1.90 -0.04 -26.72
C MET A 213 1.27 -1.03 -25.73
N ARG A 214 0.15 -1.68 -26.12
CA ARG A 214 -0.52 -2.73 -25.32
C ARG A 214 0.43 -3.85 -24.90
N LEU A 215 1.27 -4.32 -25.81
CA LEU A 215 2.24 -5.37 -25.51
C LEU A 215 3.26 -4.92 -24.44
N PHE A 216 3.70 -3.68 -24.46
CA PHE A 216 4.68 -3.19 -23.50
C PHE A 216 4.03 -3.01 -22.12
N LYS A 217 2.78 -2.55 -22.05
CA LYS A 217 1.99 -2.54 -20.81
C LYS A 217 1.87 -3.96 -20.22
N SER A 218 1.53 -4.92 -21.07
CA SER A 218 1.44 -6.34 -20.71
C SER A 218 2.77 -6.91 -20.21
N VAL A 219 3.88 -6.59 -20.87
CA VAL A 219 5.23 -7.01 -20.44
C VAL A 219 5.62 -6.31 -19.13
N SER A 220 5.44 -4.99 -19.01
CA SER A 220 5.86 -4.21 -17.84
C SER A 220 5.19 -4.64 -16.54
N ASN A 221 3.98 -5.19 -16.62
CA ASN A 221 3.21 -5.62 -15.45
C ASN A 221 3.45 -7.09 -15.07
N GLN A 222 4.06 -7.90 -15.94
CA GLN A 222 4.17 -9.35 -15.75
C GLN A 222 5.59 -9.89 -15.84
N GLU A 223 6.50 -9.21 -16.55
CA GLU A 223 7.87 -9.66 -16.68
C GLU A 223 8.68 -9.18 -15.46
N PHE A 224 9.07 -10.14 -14.62
CA PHE A 224 9.94 -10.01 -13.44
C PHE A 224 10.85 -8.76 -13.38
N PHE A 225 11.77 -8.55 -14.33
CA PHE A 225 12.68 -7.41 -14.24
C PHE A 225 11.95 -6.08 -14.45
N THR A 226 11.05 -6.02 -15.41
CA THR A 226 10.31 -4.79 -15.73
C THR A 226 9.27 -4.43 -14.68
N PHE A 227 8.62 -5.43 -14.07
CA PHE A 227 7.71 -5.25 -12.94
C PHE A 227 8.44 -4.66 -11.76
N HIS A 228 9.50 -5.33 -11.28
CA HIS A 228 10.26 -4.86 -10.12
C HIS A 228 10.96 -3.52 -10.37
N LEU A 229 11.43 -3.24 -11.60
CA LEU A 229 11.94 -1.90 -11.92
C LEU A 229 10.83 -0.85 -11.84
N LYS A 230 9.65 -1.15 -12.38
CA LYS A 230 8.49 -0.24 -12.33
C LYS A 230 8.08 0.02 -10.88
N ASP A 231 7.95 -1.03 -10.08
CA ASP A 231 7.61 -0.96 -8.66
C ASP A 231 8.64 -0.14 -7.86
N ILE A 232 9.94 -0.40 -8.04
CA ILE A 232 11.02 0.40 -7.43
C ILE A 232 10.93 1.87 -7.85
N VAL A 233 10.69 2.16 -9.13
CA VAL A 233 10.59 3.54 -9.62
C VAL A 233 9.35 4.23 -9.06
N THR A 234 8.21 3.56 -9.01
CA THR A 234 6.98 4.09 -8.41
C THR A 234 7.18 4.38 -6.93
N VAL A 235 7.74 3.45 -6.16
CA VAL A 235 8.01 3.62 -4.72
C VAL A 235 9.08 4.69 -4.47
N ALA A 236 10.18 4.71 -5.23
CA ALA A 236 11.30 5.62 -4.99
C ALA A 236 11.07 7.06 -5.46
N PHE A 237 10.18 7.27 -6.43
CA PHE A 237 9.91 8.60 -7.01
C PHE A 237 8.47 9.08 -6.81
N GLY A 238 7.64 8.34 -6.07
CA GLY A 238 6.23 8.71 -5.83
C GLY A 238 5.41 8.84 -7.12
N LEU A 239 5.82 8.16 -8.20
CA LEU A 239 5.17 8.27 -9.52
C LEU A 239 3.89 7.41 -9.54
N GLY A 240 2.85 7.89 -8.84
CA GLY A 240 1.47 7.41 -8.93
C GLY A 240 0.74 7.97 -10.16
N ASN A 241 -0.40 7.38 -10.50
CA ASN A 241 -1.32 7.97 -11.49
C ASN A 241 -1.94 9.26 -10.95
N ASP A 242 -2.65 10.01 -11.79
CA ASP A 242 -3.49 11.15 -11.41
C ASP A 242 -4.56 10.68 -10.39
N GLU A 243 -4.17 10.65 -9.12
CA GLU A 243 -5.01 10.37 -7.95
C GLU A 243 -5.71 11.66 -7.57
N ASN A 244 -7.03 11.60 -7.43
CA ASN A 244 -7.90 12.76 -7.23
C ASN A 244 -9.16 12.36 -6.47
N LEU A 245 -10.00 13.34 -6.13
CA LEU A 245 -11.26 13.11 -5.41
C LEU A 245 -12.44 12.72 -6.33
N ALA A 246 -12.18 12.11 -7.50
CA ALA A 246 -13.22 11.88 -8.52
C ALA A 246 -14.38 10.97 -8.07
N ALA A 247 -14.15 10.01 -7.16
CA ALA A 247 -15.22 9.14 -6.65
C ALA A 247 -15.99 9.74 -5.47
N TRP A 248 -15.53 10.85 -4.89
CA TRP A 248 -16.22 11.45 -3.77
C TRP A 248 -17.41 12.28 -4.24
N GLU A 249 -18.60 11.79 -3.92
CA GLU A 249 -19.86 12.53 -4.01
C GLU A 249 -20.55 12.45 -2.65
N ASP A 250 -21.24 13.52 -2.24
CA ASP A 250 -22.02 13.51 -0.99
C ASP A 250 -23.34 12.73 -1.16
N SER A 251 -23.24 11.43 -1.47
CA SER A 251 -24.34 10.53 -1.81
C SER A 251 -25.25 10.24 -0.60
N TYR A 252 -24.69 10.27 0.61
CA TYR A 252 -25.41 9.94 1.85
C TYR A 252 -26.64 10.84 2.07
N ILE A 253 -26.59 12.11 1.69
CA ILE A 253 -27.75 13.03 1.79
C ILE A 253 -28.97 12.53 1.00
N MET A 254 -28.73 11.85 -0.12
CA MET A 254 -29.79 11.27 -0.94
C MET A 254 -30.27 9.93 -0.39
N GLU A 255 -29.39 9.20 0.28
CA GLU A 255 -29.60 7.84 0.78
C GLU A 255 -30.13 7.79 2.21
N LYS A 256 -30.01 8.87 3.00
CA LYS A 256 -30.47 8.88 4.39
C LYS A 256 -31.99 8.85 4.56
N ASN A 257 -32.76 9.08 3.48
CA ASN A 257 -34.22 9.10 3.55
C ASN A 257 -34.79 7.68 3.42
N GLY A 258 -35.16 7.08 4.55
CA GLY A 258 -35.85 5.78 4.58
C GLY A 258 -36.49 5.46 5.93
N PRO A 259 -37.26 4.36 6.03
CA PRO A 259 -38.06 4.03 7.21
C PRO A 259 -37.24 3.70 8.48
N LEU A 260 -35.98 3.31 8.32
CA LEU A 260 -35.08 2.93 9.40
C LEU A 260 -34.12 4.06 9.85
N TYR A 261 -34.22 5.24 9.23
CA TYR A 261 -33.40 6.39 9.60
C TYR A 261 -33.60 6.76 11.08
N GLY A 262 -32.50 6.81 11.84
CA GLY A 262 -32.50 7.20 13.25
C GLY A 262 -33.21 6.22 14.19
N LYS A 263 -33.53 5.00 13.76
CA LYS A 263 -34.21 4.01 14.61
C LYS A 263 -33.33 3.47 15.74
N ALA A 264 -32.01 3.53 15.59
CA ALA A 264 -31.04 3.11 16.60
C ALA A 264 -30.38 4.30 17.34
N GLU A 265 -30.90 5.53 17.18
CA GLU A 265 -30.36 6.70 17.87
C GLU A 265 -30.35 6.49 19.40
N GLY A 266 -29.19 6.73 20.03
CA GLY A 266 -29.00 6.58 21.48
C GLY A 266 -28.79 5.15 21.97
N LYS A 267 -28.81 4.13 21.10
CA LYS A 267 -28.40 2.76 21.44
C LYS A 267 -26.89 2.65 21.56
N ASN A 268 -26.39 1.72 22.37
CA ASN A 268 -24.99 1.31 22.28
C ASN A 268 -24.74 0.66 20.91
N VAL A 269 -23.54 0.83 20.36
CA VAL A 269 -23.13 0.13 19.13
C VAL A 269 -22.05 -0.88 19.54
N ILE A 270 -22.32 -2.16 19.33
CA ILE A 270 -21.35 -3.24 19.56
C ILE A 270 -21.04 -3.85 18.20
N MET A 271 -19.90 -3.44 17.62
CA MET A 271 -19.42 -3.95 16.35
C MET A 271 -18.37 -5.03 16.60
N VAL A 272 -18.55 -6.19 15.99
CA VAL A 272 -17.65 -7.34 16.09
C VAL A 272 -17.10 -7.66 14.70
N GLN A 273 -15.79 -7.44 14.54
CA GLN A 273 -15.03 -7.93 13.41
C GLN A 273 -14.64 -9.39 13.67
N ILE A 274 -15.13 -10.26 12.79
CA ILE A 274 -14.95 -11.71 12.89
C ILE A 274 -13.80 -12.14 11.98
N GLU A 275 -12.71 -12.59 12.59
CA GLU A 275 -11.47 -12.97 11.90
C GLU A 275 -11.72 -14.08 10.88
N SER A 276 -11.32 -13.82 9.64
CA SER A 276 -11.35 -14.70 8.47
C SER A 276 -12.69 -15.41 8.22
N LEU A 277 -13.82 -14.89 8.72
CA LEU A 277 -15.13 -15.51 8.54
C LEU A 277 -15.68 -15.19 7.13
N GLN A 278 -15.91 -16.22 6.34
CA GLN A 278 -16.52 -16.14 5.02
C GLN A 278 -17.99 -16.49 5.09
N ASP A 279 -18.77 -15.94 4.18
CA ASP A 279 -20.23 -16.02 4.24
C ASP A 279 -20.76 -17.46 4.02
N PHE A 280 -20.03 -18.30 3.28
CA PHE A 280 -20.49 -19.64 2.91
C PHE A 280 -20.81 -20.58 4.09
N VAL A 281 -20.32 -20.29 5.30
CA VAL A 281 -20.65 -21.07 6.51
C VAL A 281 -21.97 -20.66 7.16
N ILE A 282 -22.54 -19.51 6.79
CA ILE A 282 -23.86 -19.06 7.26
C ILE A 282 -24.94 -19.97 6.65
N GLY A 283 -25.78 -20.54 7.51
CA GLY A 283 -26.81 -21.49 7.10
C GLY A 283 -26.30 -22.83 6.54
N LEU A 284 -24.99 -23.08 6.55
CA LEU A 284 -24.40 -24.32 6.05
C LEU A 284 -24.63 -25.48 7.04
N GLU A 285 -25.17 -26.58 6.52
CA GLU A 285 -25.16 -27.87 7.20
C GLU A 285 -24.03 -28.75 6.64
N TYR A 286 -23.11 -29.18 7.49
CA TYR A 286 -22.04 -30.12 7.15
C TYR A 286 -22.23 -31.42 7.93
N ASN A 287 -22.34 -32.55 7.22
CA ASN A 287 -22.58 -33.86 7.83
C ASN A 287 -23.80 -33.86 8.81
N GLY A 288 -24.84 -33.08 8.49
CA GLY A 288 -26.04 -32.92 9.30
C GLY A 288 -25.89 -32.05 10.56
N GLN A 289 -24.81 -31.28 10.65
CA GLN A 289 -24.55 -30.33 11.75
C GLN A 289 -24.52 -28.91 11.17
N GLU A 290 -25.25 -27.98 11.78
CA GLU A 290 -25.10 -26.55 11.46
C GLU A 290 -23.71 -26.07 11.88
N ILE A 291 -23.04 -25.32 11.00
CA ILE A 291 -21.73 -24.73 11.33
C ILE A 291 -21.88 -23.51 12.24
N THR A 292 -22.90 -22.68 12.01
CA THR A 292 -23.05 -21.36 12.67
C THR A 292 -24.42 -21.17 13.35
N PRO A 293 -24.83 -22.06 14.29
CA PRO A 293 -26.18 -22.02 14.86
C PRO A 293 -26.54 -20.73 15.60
N ASN A 294 -25.60 -20.02 16.25
CA ASN A 294 -25.89 -18.76 16.95
C ASN A 294 -26.12 -17.60 15.97
N LEU A 295 -25.26 -17.48 14.95
CA LEU A 295 -25.44 -16.50 13.88
C LEU A 295 -26.73 -16.77 13.07
N ASN A 296 -27.00 -18.04 12.75
CA ASN A 296 -28.24 -18.45 12.10
C ASN A 296 -29.47 -18.06 12.93
N ALA A 297 -29.40 -18.21 14.27
CA ALA A 297 -30.49 -17.86 15.15
C ALA A 297 -30.80 -16.35 15.14
N ILE A 298 -29.78 -15.48 15.20
CA ILE A 298 -29.99 -14.01 15.15
C ILE A 298 -30.47 -13.55 13.78
N ILE A 299 -29.98 -14.17 12.69
CA ILE A 299 -30.44 -13.87 11.32
C ILE A 299 -31.93 -14.17 11.18
N ASN A 300 -32.40 -15.27 11.76
CA ASN A 300 -33.81 -15.68 11.72
C ASN A 300 -34.71 -14.89 12.68
N ASP A 301 -34.15 -14.05 13.54
CA ASP A 301 -34.89 -13.23 14.50
C ASP A 301 -35.10 -11.79 13.98
N ASN A 302 -34.47 -10.80 14.60
CA ASN A 302 -34.58 -9.39 14.21
C ASN A 302 -33.26 -8.81 13.70
N ALA A 303 -32.75 -9.42 12.63
CA ALA A 303 -31.55 -8.95 11.94
C ALA A 303 -31.81 -8.61 10.47
N THR A 304 -31.08 -7.62 9.98
CA THR A 304 -30.83 -7.43 8.56
C THR A 304 -29.58 -8.22 8.20
N TYR A 305 -29.72 -9.19 7.29
CA TYR A 305 -28.60 -9.94 6.73
C TYR A 305 -28.30 -9.44 5.31
N PHE A 306 -27.06 -9.05 5.06
CA PHE A 306 -26.59 -8.64 3.74
C PHE A 306 -25.86 -9.82 3.09
N ASP A 307 -26.56 -10.56 2.23
CA ASP A 307 -26.13 -11.84 1.64
C ASP A 307 -25.35 -11.66 0.32
N ASN A 308 -24.82 -10.46 0.08
CA ASN A 308 -24.01 -10.13 -1.09
C ASN A 308 -22.94 -9.09 -0.70
N PHE A 309 -22.14 -9.43 0.31
CA PHE A 309 -21.22 -8.50 0.96
C PHE A 309 -19.75 -8.94 0.85
N TYR A 310 -18.86 -8.06 0.42
CA TYR A 310 -17.50 -8.45 0.05
C TYR A 310 -16.45 -7.69 0.86
N GLN A 311 -15.34 -8.36 1.18
CA GLN A 311 -14.18 -7.72 1.78
C GLN A 311 -13.59 -6.61 0.89
N GLN A 312 -12.97 -5.59 1.45
CA GLN A 312 -12.31 -4.51 0.70
C GLN A 312 -10.97 -4.10 1.33
N VAL A 313 -10.13 -5.10 1.55
CA VAL A 313 -8.83 -4.94 2.21
C VAL A 313 -7.72 -4.52 1.24
N GLY A 314 -6.68 -3.86 1.76
CA GLY A 314 -5.43 -3.61 1.07
C GLY A 314 -4.34 -4.62 1.48
N SER A 315 -3.13 -4.14 1.74
CA SER A 315 -1.99 -4.98 2.18
C SER A 315 -2.00 -5.34 3.68
N GLY A 316 -2.92 -4.79 4.45
CA GLY A 316 -3.04 -4.93 5.91
C GLY A 316 -4.08 -5.93 6.40
N ASN A 317 -4.80 -6.64 5.50
CA ASN A 317 -5.83 -7.64 5.83
C ASN A 317 -6.78 -7.13 6.94
N THR A 318 -6.77 -7.75 8.13
CA THR A 318 -7.53 -7.37 9.34
C THR A 318 -7.53 -5.86 9.57
N SER A 319 -6.35 -5.22 9.59
CA SER A 319 -6.24 -3.77 9.88
C SER A 319 -6.84 -2.87 8.80
N ASP A 320 -6.86 -3.32 7.54
CA ASP A 320 -7.51 -2.56 6.47
C ASP A 320 -9.03 -2.76 6.46
N ALA A 321 -9.52 -3.92 6.92
CA ALA A 321 -10.95 -4.15 7.15
C ALA A 321 -11.47 -3.25 8.28
N GLU A 322 -10.73 -3.18 9.41
CA GLU A 322 -11.01 -2.26 10.51
C GLU A 322 -11.10 -0.82 10.00
N PHE A 323 -10.11 -0.41 9.21
CA PHE A 323 -10.00 0.92 8.63
C PHE A 323 -11.17 1.23 7.70
N ALA A 324 -11.48 0.33 6.76
CA ALA A 324 -12.55 0.53 5.78
C ALA A 324 -13.92 0.61 6.46
N ALA A 325 -14.19 -0.25 7.44
CA ALA A 325 -15.43 -0.26 8.20
C ALA A 325 -15.64 1.04 8.99
N ASN A 326 -14.57 1.58 9.58
CA ASN A 326 -14.62 2.78 10.42
C ASN A 326 -14.44 4.10 9.66
N ASN A 327 -13.92 4.12 8.43
CA ASN A 327 -13.66 5.36 7.67
C ASN A 327 -14.35 5.46 6.32
N SER A 328 -14.97 4.39 5.83
CA SER A 328 -15.65 4.37 4.52
C SER A 328 -14.73 4.70 3.33
N ILE A 329 -13.43 4.40 3.46
CA ILE A 329 -12.42 4.49 2.39
C ILE A 329 -11.52 3.25 2.43
N MET A 330 -11.00 2.85 1.27
CA MET A 330 -10.19 1.62 1.17
C MET A 330 -8.77 1.82 1.73
N GLY A 331 -8.19 0.74 2.26
CA GLY A 331 -6.78 0.71 2.65
C GLY A 331 -5.80 0.70 1.46
N SER A 332 -4.50 0.88 1.73
CA SER A 332 -3.47 0.97 0.69
C SER A 332 -2.87 -0.39 0.30
N LEU A 333 -2.51 -0.53 -0.97
CA LEU A 333 -1.70 -1.67 -1.43
C LEU A 333 -0.20 -1.48 -1.17
N THR A 334 0.27 -0.27 -0.91
CA THR A 334 1.71 0.03 -0.76
C THR A 334 2.31 -0.69 0.46
N SER A 335 1.56 -0.69 1.57
CA SER A 335 1.79 -1.42 2.82
C SER A 335 0.49 -1.34 3.63
N TYR A 336 0.42 -1.99 4.79
CA TYR A 336 -0.74 -1.88 5.67
C TYR A 336 -0.98 -0.42 6.13
N THR A 337 -2.25 0.01 6.06
CA THR A 337 -2.67 1.41 6.17
C THR A 337 -2.30 2.02 7.52
N TYR A 338 -2.48 1.26 8.60
CA TYR A 338 -2.20 1.71 9.97
C TYR A 338 -0.74 2.09 10.22
N LYS A 339 0.24 1.56 9.47
CA LYS A 339 1.63 2.02 9.59
C LYS A 339 1.92 3.24 8.74
N LEU A 340 1.35 3.30 7.55
CA LEU A 340 1.67 4.35 6.59
C LEU A 340 1.05 5.69 6.98
N PHE A 341 -0.12 5.67 7.60
CA PHE A 341 -0.96 6.86 7.77
C PHE A 341 -1.41 7.10 9.22
N ASN A 342 -0.69 6.57 10.22
CA ASN A 342 -1.01 6.81 11.65
C ASN A 342 -0.72 8.24 12.14
N GLU A 343 -0.28 9.14 11.27
CA GLU A 343 -0.14 10.56 11.56
C GLU A 343 -1.21 11.41 10.83
N ASN A 344 -2.06 10.79 10.01
CA ASN A 344 -3.15 11.47 9.32
C ASN A 344 -4.28 11.82 10.27
N TYR A 345 -5.12 12.77 9.85
CA TYR A 345 -6.35 13.10 10.55
C TYR A 345 -7.53 12.32 9.96
N PHE A 346 -8.30 11.65 10.80
CA PHE A 346 -9.52 10.92 10.40
C PHE A 346 -10.75 11.47 11.11
N ARG A 347 -11.90 11.34 10.45
CA ARG A 347 -13.24 11.66 10.99
C ARG A 347 -14.20 10.50 10.77
N GLY A 348 -13.70 9.28 10.99
CA GLY A 348 -14.46 8.05 10.89
C GLY A 348 -15.61 7.94 11.91
N LEU A 349 -16.25 6.77 11.91
CA LEU A 349 -17.36 6.43 12.80
C LEU A 349 -17.07 6.70 14.29
N PRO A 350 -15.87 6.40 14.86
CA PRO A 350 -15.59 6.67 16.27
C PRO A 350 -15.64 8.16 16.60
N VAL A 351 -14.99 9.01 15.79
CA VAL A 351 -15.02 10.48 15.96
C VAL A 351 -16.46 11.00 15.93
N GLN A 352 -17.23 10.61 14.92
CA GLN A 352 -18.58 11.13 14.72
C GLN A 352 -19.57 10.67 15.80
N LEU A 353 -19.41 9.46 16.35
CA LEU A 353 -20.19 9.00 17.50
C LEU A 353 -19.77 9.72 18.78
N LYS A 354 -18.46 9.92 18.99
CA LYS A 354 -17.92 10.63 20.15
C LYS A 354 -18.45 12.06 20.25
N GLU A 355 -18.51 12.78 19.13
CA GLU A 355 -19.11 14.12 19.06
C GLU A 355 -20.61 14.13 19.38
N ARG A 356 -21.29 12.98 19.23
CA ARG A 356 -22.69 12.75 19.63
C ARG A 356 -22.83 12.22 21.06
N GLY A 357 -21.75 12.25 21.84
CA GLY A 357 -21.75 11.93 23.26
C GLY A 357 -21.47 10.47 23.60
N TYR A 358 -21.03 9.67 22.61
CA TYR A 358 -20.63 8.28 22.83
C TYR A 358 -19.23 8.19 23.44
N GLU A 359 -19.00 7.23 24.32
CA GLU A 359 -17.65 6.78 24.66
C GLU A 359 -17.21 5.67 23.70
N THR A 360 -15.96 5.68 23.25
CA THR A 360 -15.48 4.79 22.17
C THR A 360 -14.33 3.89 22.64
N ALA A 361 -14.41 2.59 22.37
CA ALA A 361 -13.41 1.63 22.83
C ALA A 361 -13.14 0.52 21.81
N VAL A 362 -11.87 0.10 21.72
CA VAL A 362 -11.44 -1.08 20.96
C VAL A 362 -11.00 -2.20 21.90
N PHE A 363 -11.36 -3.44 21.56
CA PHE A 363 -11.04 -4.65 22.32
C PHE A 363 -10.36 -5.69 21.42
N HIS A 364 -9.14 -6.13 21.77
CA HIS A 364 -8.44 -7.16 21.01
C HIS A 364 -7.37 -7.91 21.83
N ALA A 365 -7.44 -9.24 21.86
CA ALA A 365 -6.58 -10.08 22.69
C ALA A 365 -5.39 -10.76 21.96
N HIS A 366 -4.82 -10.10 20.94
CA HIS A 366 -3.49 -10.45 20.42
C HIS A 366 -2.42 -10.33 21.51
N GLU A 367 -1.23 -10.89 21.34
CA GLU A 367 -0.20 -10.84 22.39
C GLU A 367 0.44 -9.45 22.61
N ASP A 368 0.48 -8.60 21.59
CA ASP A 368 1.12 -7.28 21.58
C ASP A 368 0.17 -6.18 21.04
N ARG A 369 0.13 -5.03 21.72
CA ARG A 369 -0.65 -3.82 21.36
C ARG A 369 -0.10 -3.13 20.12
N MET A 370 1.20 -3.29 19.86
CA MET A 370 1.88 -2.66 18.73
C MET A 370 1.64 -3.39 17.40
N PHE A 371 1.05 -4.58 17.44
CA PHE A 371 0.74 -5.35 16.24
C PHE A 371 -0.18 -4.54 15.31
N TRP A 372 0.16 -4.55 14.02
CA TRP A 372 -0.45 -3.68 12.99
C TRP A 372 -0.37 -2.17 13.27
N SER A 373 0.48 -1.70 14.19
CA SER A 373 0.55 -0.26 14.57
C SER A 373 -0.74 0.29 15.19
N ARG A 374 -1.60 -0.57 15.75
CA ARG A 374 -2.89 -0.23 16.36
C ARG A 374 -2.77 0.80 17.49
N GLU A 375 -1.79 0.64 18.38
CA GLU A 375 -1.53 1.59 19.47
C GLU A 375 -1.33 3.04 18.97
N ALA A 376 -0.72 3.21 17.80
CA ALA A 376 -0.48 4.52 17.21
C ALA A 376 -1.70 5.03 16.42
N MET A 377 -2.45 4.13 15.76
CA MET A 377 -3.55 4.50 14.87
C MET A 377 -4.85 4.80 15.61
N TYR A 378 -5.24 4.01 16.62
CA TYR A 378 -6.56 4.17 17.26
C TYR A 378 -6.84 5.57 17.85
N PRO A 379 -5.85 6.31 18.39
CA PRO A 379 -6.07 7.71 18.76
C PRO A 379 -6.44 8.61 17.58
N GLN A 380 -5.87 8.39 16.38
CA GLN A 380 -6.22 9.16 15.17
C GLN A 380 -7.60 8.79 14.62
N GLU A 381 -7.99 7.52 14.74
CA GLU A 381 -9.33 7.01 14.42
C GLU A 381 -10.42 7.57 15.35
N GLY A 382 -10.02 8.14 16.49
CA GLY A 382 -10.90 8.81 17.45
C GLY A 382 -11.37 7.95 18.62
N PHE A 383 -10.78 6.77 18.82
CA PHE A 383 -11.11 5.91 19.96
C PHE A 383 -10.57 6.49 21.27
N ASP A 384 -11.39 6.44 22.33
CA ASP A 384 -10.99 6.89 23.68
C ASP A 384 -10.12 5.85 24.38
N HIS A 385 -10.43 4.56 24.18
CA HIS A 385 -9.76 3.46 24.87
C HIS A 385 -9.33 2.36 23.90
N TYR A 386 -8.17 1.76 24.18
CA TYR A 386 -7.75 0.50 23.57
C TYR A 386 -7.43 -0.49 24.69
N PHE A 387 -8.34 -1.43 24.92
CA PHE A 387 -8.14 -2.57 25.80
C PHE A 387 -7.55 -3.71 24.97
N GLY A 388 -6.25 -3.95 25.13
CA GLY A 388 -5.53 -4.84 24.23
C GLY A 388 -4.32 -5.50 24.86
N ALA A 389 -3.80 -6.50 24.17
CA ALA A 389 -2.67 -7.30 24.61
C ALA A 389 -2.87 -8.10 25.89
N LEU A 390 -1.90 -8.98 26.16
CA LEU A 390 -1.90 -9.80 27.36
C LEU A 390 -1.22 -9.05 28.51
N LYS A 391 -1.73 -9.16 29.74
CA LYS A 391 -1.14 -8.50 30.92
C LYS A 391 0.32 -8.87 31.15
N GLY A 392 0.71 -10.11 30.82
CA GLY A 392 2.10 -10.56 30.87
C GLY A 392 3.05 -9.81 29.91
N ARG A 393 2.50 -9.04 28.97
CA ARG A 393 3.21 -8.20 28.00
C ARG A 393 2.80 -6.72 28.09
N GLY A 394 2.23 -6.30 29.22
CA GLY A 394 1.83 -4.91 29.46
C GLY A 394 0.45 -4.53 28.89
N GLY A 395 -0.37 -5.52 28.52
CA GLY A 395 -1.76 -5.34 28.10
C GLY A 395 -2.79 -5.52 29.20
N ASP A 396 -4.03 -5.80 28.77
CA ASP A 396 -5.22 -5.83 29.62
C ASP A 396 -5.77 -7.24 29.89
N TYR A 397 -5.53 -8.22 29.01
CA TYR A 397 -6.15 -9.53 29.12
C TYR A 397 -5.30 -10.56 29.86
N GLU A 398 -5.92 -11.33 30.74
CA GLU A 398 -5.28 -12.50 31.34
C GLU A 398 -5.28 -13.65 30.33
N MET A 399 -4.11 -14.24 30.09
CA MET A 399 -3.99 -15.42 29.24
C MET A 399 -4.45 -16.67 30.00
N THR A 400 -5.75 -16.97 29.96
CA THR A 400 -6.35 -18.13 30.62
C THR A 400 -6.28 -19.39 29.76
N GLU A 401 -6.39 -19.25 28.43
CA GLU A 401 -6.26 -20.35 27.49
C GLU A 401 -5.68 -19.88 26.15
N TRP A 402 -4.64 -20.58 25.67
CA TRP A 402 -3.94 -20.23 24.43
C TRP A 402 -4.42 -21.10 23.27
N MET A 403 -4.81 -20.47 22.16
CA MET A 403 -5.09 -21.15 20.89
C MET A 403 -4.68 -20.27 19.72
N GLY A 404 -4.00 -20.85 18.74
CA GLY A 404 -3.49 -20.12 17.59
C GLY A 404 -2.60 -18.94 17.99
N TRP A 405 -3.10 -17.73 17.73
CA TRP A 405 -2.38 -16.46 17.81
C TRP A 405 -2.56 -15.69 19.13
N GLY A 406 -3.35 -16.20 20.07
CA GLY A 406 -3.57 -15.49 21.32
C GLY A 406 -4.54 -16.17 22.27
N LEU A 407 -5.23 -15.34 23.03
CA LEU A 407 -6.30 -15.76 23.93
C LEU A 407 -7.48 -16.29 23.11
N THR A 408 -8.06 -17.41 23.53
CA THR A 408 -9.27 -17.95 22.91
C THR A 408 -10.43 -16.95 23.00
N ASP A 409 -11.22 -16.81 21.93
CA ASP A 409 -12.30 -15.82 21.87
C ASP A 409 -13.34 -16.03 22.99
N SER A 410 -13.61 -17.29 23.37
CA SER A 410 -14.50 -17.66 24.47
C SER A 410 -14.00 -17.22 25.86
N GLU A 411 -12.69 -17.06 26.06
CA GLU A 411 -12.11 -16.53 27.30
C GLU A 411 -11.87 -15.01 27.24
N PHE A 412 -11.77 -14.47 26.03
CA PHE A 412 -11.65 -13.04 25.76
C PHE A 412 -12.97 -12.29 25.99
N PHE A 413 -14.12 -12.84 25.58
CA PHE A 413 -15.40 -12.14 25.67
C PHE A 413 -15.86 -11.83 27.11
N PRO A 414 -15.78 -12.74 28.11
CA PRO A 414 -16.15 -12.40 29.49
C PRO A 414 -15.32 -11.25 30.05
N GLN A 415 -14.00 -11.27 29.80
CA GLN A 415 -13.09 -10.19 30.20
C GLN A 415 -13.41 -8.87 29.48
N THR A 416 -13.76 -8.94 28.20
CA THR A 416 -14.18 -7.78 27.39
C THR A 416 -15.44 -7.13 27.95
N VAL A 417 -16.45 -7.93 28.31
CA VAL A 417 -17.69 -7.43 28.91
C VAL A 417 -17.45 -6.81 30.29
N ASP A 418 -16.49 -7.32 31.07
CA ASP A 418 -16.05 -6.69 32.31
C ASP A 418 -15.53 -5.25 32.10
N TYR A 419 -14.72 -5.02 31.06
CA TYR A 419 -14.28 -3.67 30.69
C TYR A 419 -15.43 -2.82 30.11
N MET A 420 -16.30 -3.41 29.29
CA MET A 420 -17.42 -2.70 28.67
C MET A 420 -18.39 -2.11 29.70
N LYS A 421 -18.62 -2.81 30.82
CA LYS A 421 -19.41 -2.30 31.97
C LYS A 421 -18.86 -1.01 32.60
N THR A 422 -17.60 -0.67 32.33
CA THR A 422 -16.96 0.55 32.87
C THR A 422 -17.15 1.76 31.96
N LEU A 423 -17.60 1.55 30.72
CA LEU A 423 -17.87 2.62 29.76
C LEU A 423 -19.16 3.36 30.11
N LYS A 424 -19.21 4.64 29.80
CA LYS A 424 -20.40 5.48 29.90
C LYS A 424 -21.30 5.24 28.69
N GLU A 425 -22.54 4.82 28.95
CA GLU A 425 -23.56 4.75 27.91
C GLU A 425 -24.04 6.17 27.45
N PRO A 426 -24.36 6.34 26.15
CA PRO A 426 -24.19 5.34 25.09
C PRO A 426 -22.71 5.17 24.71
N PHE A 427 -22.31 3.99 24.25
CA PHE A 427 -20.92 3.73 23.82
C PHE A 427 -20.86 3.05 22.46
N TYR A 428 -19.69 3.16 21.82
CA TYR A 428 -19.29 2.36 20.67
C TYR A 428 -18.14 1.44 21.07
N SER A 429 -18.41 0.14 21.07
CA SER A 429 -17.42 -0.90 21.32
C SER A 429 -17.10 -1.63 20.04
N PHE A 430 -15.84 -1.59 19.63
CA PHE A 430 -15.31 -2.30 18.48
C PHE A 430 -14.46 -3.49 18.94
N ILE A 431 -14.93 -4.70 18.65
CA ILE A 431 -14.34 -5.96 19.12
C ILE A 431 -13.70 -6.68 17.93
N ILE A 432 -12.44 -7.08 18.06
CA ILE A 432 -11.70 -7.81 17.03
C ILE A 432 -11.35 -9.19 17.58
N THR A 433 -11.96 -10.23 16.99
CA THR A 433 -11.69 -11.64 17.33
C THR A 433 -10.34 -12.12 16.76
N ILE A 434 -9.88 -13.31 17.17
CA ILE A 434 -8.57 -13.83 16.73
C ILE A 434 -8.55 -15.34 16.44
N SER A 435 -9.50 -16.12 16.97
CA SER A 435 -9.32 -17.58 17.02
C SER A 435 -9.47 -18.26 15.66
N ASN A 436 -10.31 -17.73 14.77
CA ASN A 436 -10.51 -18.24 13.42
C ASN A 436 -9.43 -17.75 12.45
N HIS A 437 -8.17 -17.85 12.85
CA HIS A 437 -7.04 -17.41 12.05
C HIS A 437 -6.27 -18.60 11.48
N HIS A 438 -5.77 -18.46 10.26
CA HIS A 438 -4.90 -19.43 9.62
C HIS A 438 -3.71 -19.82 10.53
N PRO A 439 -3.37 -21.12 10.71
CA PRO A 439 -3.84 -22.29 9.96
C PRO A 439 -5.04 -23.04 10.59
N TYR A 440 -5.89 -22.37 11.37
CA TYR A 440 -7.14 -22.90 11.94
C TYR A 440 -6.94 -24.09 12.89
N GLU A 441 -5.87 -24.06 13.69
CA GLU A 441 -5.58 -25.08 14.68
C GLU A 441 -6.52 -24.96 15.88
N MET A 442 -7.22 -26.05 16.19
CA MET A 442 -8.23 -26.09 17.24
C MET A 442 -7.83 -27.06 18.36
N LEU A 443 -8.04 -26.63 19.61
CA LEU A 443 -7.95 -27.52 20.77
C LEU A 443 -9.02 -28.62 20.67
N ASP A 444 -8.69 -29.84 21.12
CA ASP A 444 -9.56 -31.01 20.92
C ASP A 444 -10.98 -30.83 21.48
N HIS A 445 -11.14 -30.08 22.57
CA HIS A 445 -12.44 -29.82 23.19
C HIS A 445 -13.26 -28.71 22.51
N TYR A 446 -12.66 -27.99 21.56
CA TYR A 446 -13.32 -26.99 20.70
C TYR A 446 -13.62 -27.51 19.29
N LYS A 447 -13.37 -28.79 19.02
CA LYS A 447 -13.78 -29.44 17.78
C LYS A 447 -15.24 -29.86 17.89
N PHE A 448 -16.15 -28.93 17.60
CA PHE A 448 -17.59 -29.10 17.82
C PHE A 448 -18.32 -29.88 16.74
N ILE A 449 -17.73 -30.02 15.54
CA ILE A 449 -18.34 -30.74 14.43
C ILE A 449 -17.57 -32.03 14.11
N GLU A 450 -18.28 -33.06 13.65
CA GLU A 450 -17.66 -34.25 13.07
C GLU A 450 -17.32 -34.03 11.59
N LEU A 451 -16.01 -33.97 11.26
CA LEU A 451 -15.52 -33.90 9.88
C LEU A 451 -15.62 -35.25 9.17
N LEU A 452 -15.82 -35.23 7.84
CA LEU A 452 -15.66 -36.43 7.03
C LEU A 452 -14.18 -36.85 6.94
N PRO A 453 -13.86 -38.15 6.81
CA PRO A 453 -12.48 -38.63 6.80
C PRO A 453 -11.59 -37.99 5.72
N GLU A 454 -12.15 -37.65 4.56
CA GLU A 454 -11.44 -36.95 3.50
C GLU A 454 -11.07 -35.50 3.83
N ASP A 455 -11.78 -34.88 4.79
CA ASP A 455 -11.64 -33.45 5.13
C ASP A 455 -10.79 -33.21 6.38
N GLU A 456 -10.57 -34.22 7.24
CA GLU A 456 -9.85 -34.11 8.52
C GLU A 456 -8.46 -33.49 8.44
N ASN A 457 -7.75 -33.71 7.33
CA ASN A 457 -6.37 -33.22 7.13
C ASN A 457 -6.29 -32.08 6.10
N THR A 458 -7.42 -31.47 5.76
CA THR A 458 -7.49 -30.37 4.80
C THR A 458 -7.58 -29.03 5.50
N ILE A 459 -7.07 -27.97 4.86
CA ILE A 459 -7.19 -26.61 5.43
C ILE A 459 -8.66 -26.17 5.55
N ALA A 460 -9.50 -26.57 4.59
CA ALA A 460 -10.93 -26.29 4.61
C ALA A 460 -11.67 -27.03 5.74
N GLY A 461 -11.30 -28.28 6.04
CA GLY A 461 -11.85 -29.02 7.18
C GLY A 461 -11.48 -28.37 8.51
N LYS A 462 -10.22 -27.93 8.68
CA LYS A 462 -9.80 -27.18 9.87
C LYS A 462 -10.55 -25.86 10.00
N TYR A 463 -10.75 -25.14 8.89
CA TYR A 463 -11.53 -23.92 8.84
C TYR A 463 -12.97 -24.13 9.33
N LEU A 464 -13.67 -25.19 8.87
CA LEU A 464 -15.03 -25.48 9.34
C LEU A 464 -15.10 -25.70 10.87
N GLN A 465 -14.11 -26.36 11.46
CA GLN A 465 -14.03 -26.51 12.92
C GLN A 465 -13.85 -25.17 13.62
N SER A 466 -12.98 -24.32 13.08
CA SER A 466 -12.68 -23.01 13.66
C SER A 466 -13.85 -22.04 13.53
N ALA A 467 -14.55 -22.04 12.38
CA ALA A 467 -15.80 -21.29 12.20
C ALA A 467 -16.91 -21.73 13.17
N ALA A 468 -17.06 -23.03 13.42
CA ALA A 468 -18.01 -23.54 14.42
C ALA A 468 -17.65 -23.12 15.84
N TYR A 469 -16.35 -23.05 16.17
CA TYR A 469 -15.90 -22.51 17.44
C TYR A 469 -16.17 -21.01 17.57
N THR A 470 -15.93 -20.23 16.51
CA THR A 470 -16.22 -18.80 16.49
C THR A 470 -17.69 -18.52 16.74
N ASP A 471 -18.60 -19.28 16.11
CA ASP A 471 -20.04 -19.16 16.39
C ASP A 471 -20.38 -19.48 17.85
N TYR A 472 -19.80 -20.54 18.42
CA TYR A 472 -19.93 -20.85 19.85
C TYR A 472 -19.45 -19.69 20.74
N ALA A 473 -18.30 -19.10 20.43
CA ALA A 473 -17.74 -17.99 21.21
C ALA A 473 -18.64 -16.74 21.11
N LEU A 474 -19.25 -16.46 19.96
CA LEU A 474 -20.27 -15.39 19.83
C LEU A 474 -21.50 -15.67 20.70
N GLY A 475 -21.89 -16.94 20.86
CA GLY A 475 -22.89 -17.36 21.85
C GLY A 475 -22.49 -16.98 23.28
N VAL A 476 -21.22 -17.20 23.65
CA VAL A 476 -20.68 -16.76 24.97
C VAL A 476 -20.77 -15.25 25.13
N LEU A 477 -20.36 -14.47 24.11
CA LEU A 477 -20.48 -13.01 24.14
C LEU A 477 -21.91 -12.55 24.42
N PHE A 478 -22.90 -13.15 23.76
CA PHE A 478 -24.30 -12.78 23.98
C PHE A 478 -24.79 -13.10 25.40
N GLU A 479 -24.42 -14.24 25.96
CA GLU A 479 -24.79 -14.58 27.34
C GLU A 479 -24.14 -13.61 28.34
N GLU A 480 -22.85 -13.31 28.18
CA GLU A 480 -22.14 -12.34 29.02
C GLU A 480 -22.78 -10.94 28.95
N LEU A 481 -23.16 -10.48 27.75
CA LEU A 481 -23.84 -9.19 27.57
C LEU A 481 -25.24 -9.16 28.20
N LYS A 482 -25.99 -10.27 28.16
CA LYS A 482 -27.29 -10.39 28.84
C LYS A 482 -27.11 -10.34 30.35
N GLU A 483 -26.14 -11.07 30.89
CA GLU A 483 -25.83 -11.08 32.32
C GLU A 483 -25.36 -9.70 32.82
N ALA A 484 -24.62 -8.97 31.99
CA ALA A 484 -24.17 -7.61 32.26
C ALA A 484 -25.27 -6.54 32.10
N GLY A 485 -26.43 -6.90 31.51
CA GLY A 485 -27.51 -5.94 31.21
C GLY A 485 -27.22 -5.00 30.04
N LEU A 486 -26.26 -5.33 29.18
CA LEU A 486 -25.83 -4.53 28.02
C LEU A 486 -26.51 -4.97 26.71
N TYR A 487 -27.20 -6.12 26.71
CA TYR A 487 -27.81 -6.72 25.52
C TYR A 487 -29.01 -5.93 24.97
N ASP A 488 -30.00 -5.61 25.81
CA ASP A 488 -31.29 -5.07 25.37
C ASP A 488 -31.21 -3.66 24.76
N ASN A 489 -30.18 -2.87 25.09
CA ASN A 489 -30.00 -1.50 24.64
C ASN A 489 -28.87 -1.33 23.62
N ALA A 490 -28.65 -2.32 22.75
CA ALA A 490 -27.59 -2.32 21.77
C ALA A 490 -28.08 -2.55 20.33
N LEU A 491 -27.37 -1.93 19.39
CA LEU A 491 -27.29 -2.33 17.99
C LEU A 491 -26.03 -3.18 17.83
N PHE A 492 -26.21 -4.42 17.41
CA PHE A 492 -25.13 -5.34 17.13
C PHE A 492 -24.79 -5.32 15.65
N VAL A 493 -23.49 -5.23 15.34
CA VAL A 493 -23.00 -5.25 13.97
C VAL A 493 -21.91 -6.31 13.85
N PHE A 494 -22.13 -7.34 13.05
CA PHE A 494 -21.17 -8.41 12.80
C PHE A 494 -20.71 -8.35 11.36
N TYR A 495 -19.41 -8.44 11.14
CA TYR A 495 -18.88 -8.63 9.79
C TYR A 495 -17.63 -9.48 9.77
N GLY A 496 -17.44 -10.26 8.71
CA GLY A 496 -16.16 -10.91 8.43
C GLY A 496 -15.16 -9.92 7.83
N ASP A 497 -13.89 -10.00 8.20
CA ASP A 497 -12.87 -9.05 7.74
C ASP A 497 -12.25 -9.41 6.39
N HIS A 498 -11.91 -10.68 6.15
CA HIS A 498 -11.38 -11.13 4.88
C HIS A 498 -11.54 -12.64 4.66
N ALA A 499 -11.21 -13.09 3.46
CA ALA A 499 -11.15 -14.46 3.06
C ALA A 499 -10.15 -15.22 3.93
N GLY A 500 -10.61 -16.30 4.55
CA GLY A 500 -9.74 -17.23 5.27
C GLY A 500 -9.14 -18.30 4.35
N LEU A 501 -9.89 -18.75 3.35
CA LEU A 501 -9.51 -19.83 2.44
C LEU A 501 -9.18 -19.27 1.05
N THR A 502 -7.88 -19.16 0.75
CA THR A 502 -7.40 -18.70 -0.58
C THR A 502 -7.46 -19.82 -1.64
N HIS A 503 -7.44 -19.44 -2.92
CA HIS A 503 -7.39 -20.38 -4.04
C HIS A 503 -6.16 -21.28 -4.01
N THR A 504 -6.40 -22.55 -3.71
CA THR A 504 -5.42 -23.62 -3.86
C THR A 504 -6.10 -24.83 -4.49
N GLU A 505 -5.33 -25.71 -5.13
CA GLU A 505 -5.89 -26.92 -5.75
C GLU A 505 -6.69 -27.76 -4.74
N GLU A 506 -6.22 -27.84 -3.49
CA GLU A 506 -6.92 -28.52 -2.40
C GLU A 506 -8.18 -27.78 -1.97
N THR A 507 -8.08 -26.47 -1.70
CA THR A 507 -9.22 -25.63 -1.28
C THR A 507 -10.33 -25.67 -2.32
N ASP A 508 -9.99 -25.47 -3.59
CA ASP A 508 -10.95 -25.41 -4.70
C ASP A 508 -11.66 -26.76 -4.88
N GLU A 509 -10.95 -27.88 -4.70
CA GLU A 509 -11.53 -29.22 -4.78
C GLU A 509 -12.48 -29.49 -3.59
N VAL A 510 -12.04 -29.19 -2.37
CA VAL A 510 -12.81 -29.46 -1.14
C VAL A 510 -14.05 -28.57 -1.08
N LEU A 511 -13.91 -27.26 -1.24
CA LEU A 511 -15.04 -26.33 -1.24
C LEU A 511 -15.93 -26.53 -2.47
N GLY A 512 -15.35 -26.86 -3.63
CA GLY A 512 -16.13 -27.22 -4.80
C GLY A 512 -17.09 -28.40 -4.56
N ARG A 513 -16.64 -29.39 -3.78
CA ARG A 513 -17.48 -30.52 -3.34
C ARG A 513 -18.51 -30.12 -2.28
N ILE A 514 -18.10 -29.36 -1.26
CA ILE A 514 -18.96 -28.97 -0.14
C ILE A 514 -20.10 -28.05 -0.61
N LEU A 515 -19.77 -27.05 -1.42
CA LEU A 515 -20.70 -26.03 -1.90
C LEU A 515 -21.51 -26.50 -3.13
N GLY A 516 -21.04 -27.55 -3.81
CA GLY A 516 -21.67 -28.06 -5.03
C GLY A 516 -21.54 -27.14 -6.24
N LYS A 517 -20.68 -26.12 -6.16
CA LYS A 517 -20.35 -25.15 -7.22
C LYS A 517 -18.85 -24.82 -7.17
N PRO A 518 -18.23 -24.36 -8.26
CA PRO A 518 -16.83 -23.92 -8.23
C PRO A 518 -16.60 -22.86 -7.14
N TYR A 519 -15.51 -22.99 -6.39
CA TYR A 519 -15.03 -21.94 -5.51
C TYR A 519 -14.22 -20.97 -6.37
N ASP A 520 -14.75 -19.77 -6.60
CA ASP A 520 -14.15 -18.70 -7.42
C ASP A 520 -14.12 -17.40 -6.58
N PHE A 521 -13.63 -16.29 -7.16
CA PHE A 521 -13.39 -15.05 -6.42
C PHE A 521 -14.63 -14.48 -5.72
N GLU A 522 -15.83 -14.63 -6.30
CA GLU A 522 -17.05 -14.15 -5.65
C GLU A 522 -17.29 -14.87 -4.33
N GLU A 523 -17.15 -16.20 -4.30
CA GLU A 523 -17.35 -16.99 -3.08
C GLU A 523 -16.21 -16.78 -2.08
N MET A 524 -14.99 -16.67 -2.59
CA MET A 524 -13.80 -16.48 -1.77
C MET A 524 -13.85 -15.18 -0.97
N MET A 525 -14.29 -14.09 -1.59
CA MET A 525 -14.29 -12.76 -0.98
C MET A 525 -15.61 -12.38 -0.32
N HIS A 526 -16.63 -13.25 -0.41
CA HIS A 526 -17.89 -13.07 0.30
C HIS A 526 -17.67 -13.25 1.80
N VAL A 527 -17.92 -12.20 2.56
CA VAL A 527 -17.86 -12.19 4.03
C VAL A 527 -19.22 -11.77 4.59
N PRO A 528 -19.69 -12.32 5.72
CA PRO A 528 -21.00 -11.99 6.23
C PRO A 528 -21.05 -10.54 6.69
N PHE A 529 -22.20 -9.88 6.54
CA PHE A 529 -22.52 -8.63 7.22
C PHE A 529 -23.94 -8.71 7.78
N ILE A 530 -24.05 -8.57 9.10
CA ILE A 530 -25.29 -8.78 9.84
C ILE A 530 -25.47 -7.62 10.81
N ILE A 531 -26.63 -6.96 10.76
CA ILE A 531 -27.03 -5.95 11.75
C ILE A 531 -28.21 -6.50 12.53
N TYR A 532 -28.07 -6.64 13.84
CA TYR A 532 -29.06 -7.24 14.73
C TYR A 532 -29.44 -6.27 15.85
N SER A 533 -30.72 -6.27 16.23
CA SER A 533 -31.15 -5.61 17.47
C SER A 533 -32.19 -6.44 18.20
N PRO A 534 -32.03 -6.69 19.51
CA PRO A 534 -33.09 -7.29 20.33
C PRO A 534 -34.25 -6.32 20.59
N ASP A 535 -34.11 -5.04 20.23
CA ASP A 535 -35.18 -4.06 20.35
C ASP A 535 -36.21 -4.24 19.23
N ASP A 536 -37.39 -4.73 19.62
CA ASP A 536 -38.53 -4.91 18.75
C ASP A 536 -39.01 -3.61 18.05
N ASP A 537 -38.68 -2.43 18.55
CA ASP A 537 -39.05 -1.16 17.90
C ASP A 537 -38.16 -0.88 16.66
N ILE A 538 -37.02 -1.56 16.53
CA ILE A 538 -36.10 -1.48 15.38
C ILE A 538 -36.32 -2.69 14.49
N LYS A 539 -37.21 -2.58 13.49
CA LYS A 539 -37.59 -3.70 12.62
C LYS A 539 -36.54 -4.01 11.54
N LEU A 540 -35.66 -4.97 11.80
CA LEU A 540 -34.55 -5.35 10.93
C LEU A 540 -34.76 -6.67 10.18
N SER A 541 -35.74 -7.52 10.53
CA SER A 541 -35.99 -8.85 9.94
C SER A 541 -36.13 -8.88 8.40
N GLN A 542 -35.01 -8.85 7.67
CA GLN A 542 -34.94 -8.85 6.20
C GLN A 542 -33.58 -9.32 5.69
N THR A 543 -33.53 -9.72 4.42
CA THR A 543 -32.28 -9.98 3.69
C THR A 543 -32.13 -8.96 2.58
N ILE A 544 -30.94 -8.37 2.43
CA ILE A 544 -30.61 -7.39 1.40
C ILE A 544 -29.48 -7.94 0.52
N SER A 545 -29.82 -8.21 -0.75
CA SER A 545 -28.88 -8.78 -1.74
C SER A 545 -28.21 -7.75 -2.64
N THR A 546 -28.34 -6.47 -2.29
CA THR A 546 -27.57 -5.40 -2.95
C THR A 546 -26.09 -5.61 -2.65
N ALA A 547 -25.25 -5.60 -3.69
CA ALA A 547 -23.81 -5.77 -3.51
C ALA A 547 -23.24 -4.65 -2.64
N GLY A 548 -22.55 -5.01 -1.56
CA GLY A 548 -21.91 -4.06 -0.65
C GLY A 548 -20.53 -4.55 -0.21
N GLY A 549 -19.74 -3.65 0.36
CA GLY A 549 -18.46 -3.99 0.96
C GLY A 549 -18.16 -3.17 2.20
N GLN A 550 -16.98 -3.37 2.78
CA GLN A 550 -16.61 -2.81 4.09
C GLN A 550 -16.69 -1.29 4.16
N VAL A 551 -16.47 -0.58 3.05
CA VAL A 551 -16.62 0.88 3.03
C VAL A 551 -18.07 1.32 3.25
N ASP A 552 -19.06 0.45 3.02
CA ASP A 552 -20.49 0.73 3.18
C ASP A 552 -20.98 0.61 4.64
N ILE A 553 -20.14 0.11 5.56
CA ILE A 553 -20.52 -0.11 6.97
C ILE A 553 -20.80 1.21 7.69
N LEU A 554 -19.89 2.18 7.61
CA LEU A 554 -20.06 3.51 8.23
C LEU A 554 -21.36 4.20 7.76
N PRO A 555 -21.62 4.42 6.45
CA PRO A 555 -22.85 5.08 6.01
C PRO A 555 -24.11 4.31 6.41
N THR A 556 -24.06 2.98 6.44
CA THR A 556 -25.19 2.12 6.86
C THR A 556 -25.48 2.25 8.36
N ILE A 557 -24.45 2.30 9.21
CA ILE A 557 -24.63 2.54 10.65
C ILE A 557 -25.09 3.98 10.90
N ALA A 558 -24.44 4.97 10.29
CA ALA A 558 -24.79 6.38 10.41
C ALA A 558 -26.27 6.63 10.10
N TYR A 559 -26.82 5.95 9.09
CA TYR A 559 -28.23 5.96 8.75
C TYR A 559 -29.12 5.46 9.90
N LEU A 560 -28.82 4.30 10.48
CA LEU A 560 -29.57 3.75 11.61
C LEU A 560 -29.46 4.64 12.85
N MET A 561 -28.30 5.25 13.07
CA MET A 561 -28.02 6.16 14.18
C MET A 561 -28.58 7.57 13.97
N GLY A 562 -29.14 7.88 12.80
CA GLY A 562 -29.83 9.15 12.53
C GLY A 562 -28.89 10.31 12.20
N PHE A 563 -27.75 10.04 11.58
CA PHE A 563 -26.81 11.09 11.22
C PHE A 563 -27.37 11.94 10.08
N ASP A 564 -27.41 13.25 10.26
CA ASP A 564 -27.88 14.17 9.23
C ASP A 564 -26.93 14.26 8.03
N GLU A 565 -25.63 14.09 8.25
CA GLU A 565 -24.59 14.09 7.22
C GLU A 565 -23.40 13.24 7.69
N LEU A 566 -22.53 12.88 6.76
CA LEU A 566 -21.24 12.27 7.07
C LEU A 566 -20.17 13.34 7.00
N ASP A 567 -19.58 13.66 8.14
CA ASP A 567 -18.59 14.73 8.26
C ASP A 567 -17.16 14.22 7.97
N THR A 568 -17.01 13.58 6.80
CA THR A 568 -15.76 12.98 6.32
C THR A 568 -15.78 12.84 4.79
N ILE A 569 -14.67 12.44 4.18
CA ILE A 569 -14.63 11.92 2.81
C ILE A 569 -14.90 10.42 2.86
N TYR A 570 -15.78 9.94 1.98
CA TYR A 570 -16.20 8.55 1.94
C TYR A 570 -16.48 8.11 0.49
N VAL A 571 -16.40 6.80 0.25
CA VAL A 571 -16.74 6.16 -1.03
C VAL A 571 -17.84 5.10 -0.90
N GLY A 572 -18.27 4.79 0.33
CA GLY A 572 -19.35 3.85 0.58
C GLY A 572 -20.75 4.45 0.52
N HIS A 573 -21.73 3.57 0.52
CA HIS A 573 -23.16 3.87 0.39
C HIS A 573 -23.97 3.24 1.53
N ASN A 574 -25.12 3.83 1.86
CA ASN A 574 -26.06 3.21 2.79
C ASN A 574 -26.79 2.04 2.11
N LEU A 575 -26.51 0.81 2.55
CA LEU A 575 -27.05 -0.40 1.94
C LEU A 575 -28.57 -0.58 2.11
N TYR A 576 -29.22 0.15 3.02
CA TYR A 576 -30.69 0.07 3.17
C TYR A 576 -31.46 0.78 2.05
N THR A 577 -30.85 1.74 1.36
CA THR A 577 -31.56 2.64 0.45
C THR A 577 -30.86 2.83 -0.90
N VAL A 578 -29.57 2.48 -1.00
CA VAL A 578 -28.85 2.49 -2.28
C VAL A 578 -29.55 1.57 -3.29
N LYS A 579 -29.62 2.01 -4.54
CA LYS A 579 -30.39 1.31 -5.60
C LYS A 579 -29.58 0.25 -6.32
N GLU A 580 -28.29 0.49 -6.48
CA GLU A 580 -27.37 -0.36 -7.22
C GLU A 580 -26.11 -0.53 -6.38
N GLY A 581 -25.79 -1.78 -6.07
CA GLY A 581 -24.61 -2.16 -5.30
C GLY A 581 -23.36 -2.21 -6.15
N PHE A 582 -22.22 -1.86 -5.56
CA PHE A 582 -20.94 -1.85 -6.25
C PHE A 582 -19.79 -1.99 -5.26
N VAL A 583 -18.86 -2.91 -5.53
CA VAL A 583 -17.68 -3.16 -4.71
C VAL A 583 -16.44 -3.10 -5.58
N ALA A 584 -15.53 -2.19 -5.26
CA ALA A 584 -14.23 -2.11 -5.92
C ALA A 584 -13.23 -3.09 -5.27
N GLU A 585 -12.46 -3.79 -6.11
CA GLU A 585 -11.49 -4.79 -5.68
C GLU A 585 -10.07 -4.48 -6.13
N GLN A 586 -9.11 -4.74 -5.24
CA GLN A 586 -7.70 -4.39 -5.48
C GLN A 586 -6.66 -5.39 -4.97
N THR A 587 -7.04 -6.32 -4.09
CA THR A 587 -6.08 -7.21 -3.43
C THR A 587 -5.94 -8.55 -4.12
N PHE A 588 -6.99 -9.39 -4.12
CA PHE A 588 -6.95 -10.70 -4.79
C PHE A 588 -7.30 -10.62 -6.28
N MET A 589 -8.21 -9.72 -6.63
CA MET A 589 -8.46 -9.29 -8.00
C MET A 589 -7.68 -8.01 -8.29
N THR A 590 -7.18 -7.86 -9.52
CA THR A 590 -6.30 -6.73 -9.88
C THR A 590 -7.06 -5.41 -9.83
N LYS A 591 -6.43 -4.31 -9.36
CA LYS A 591 -6.99 -2.95 -9.35
C LYS A 591 -7.79 -2.63 -10.64
N GLY A 592 -9.03 -2.17 -10.46
CA GLY A 592 -10.04 -1.97 -11.50
C GLY A 592 -11.03 -3.14 -11.64
N SER A 593 -10.85 -4.20 -10.84
CA SER A 593 -11.83 -5.28 -10.70
C SER A 593 -13.00 -4.84 -9.82
N PHE A 594 -14.16 -5.47 -9.98
CA PHE A 594 -15.32 -5.15 -9.16
C PHE A 594 -16.34 -6.29 -9.07
N PHE A 595 -17.19 -6.18 -8.05
CA PHE A 595 -18.48 -6.85 -7.96
C PHE A 595 -19.61 -5.82 -8.08
N SER A 596 -20.72 -6.25 -8.67
CA SER A 596 -22.00 -5.56 -8.69
C SER A 596 -23.08 -6.56 -8.27
N ASN A 597 -24.35 -6.16 -8.26
CA ASN A 597 -25.45 -7.05 -7.86
C ASN A 597 -25.47 -8.40 -8.60
N ASP A 598 -25.06 -8.45 -9.86
CA ASP A 598 -25.17 -9.65 -10.70
C ASP A 598 -23.88 -10.03 -11.43
N ILE A 599 -22.90 -9.12 -11.52
CA ILE A 599 -21.73 -9.27 -12.39
C ILE A 599 -20.45 -9.08 -11.57
N ALA A 600 -19.51 -10.00 -11.76
CA ALA A 600 -18.13 -9.85 -11.35
C ALA A 600 -17.24 -9.59 -12.58
N TYR A 601 -16.28 -8.69 -12.43
CA TYR A 601 -15.25 -8.42 -13.44
C TYR A 601 -13.85 -8.47 -12.82
N GLU A 602 -13.04 -9.39 -13.32
CA GLU A 602 -11.61 -9.53 -13.02
C GLU A 602 -10.77 -8.84 -14.09
N MET A 603 -10.10 -7.77 -13.68
CA MET A 603 -9.12 -7.09 -14.49
C MET A 603 -7.90 -7.99 -14.76
N SER A 604 -7.46 -8.03 -16.02
CA SER A 604 -6.29 -8.83 -16.39
C SER A 604 -5.03 -8.32 -15.71
N ARG A 605 -4.20 -9.24 -15.19
CA ARG A 605 -2.88 -8.93 -14.60
C ARG A 605 -1.93 -8.21 -15.54
N ASP A 606 -2.15 -8.33 -16.84
CA ASP A 606 -1.37 -7.63 -17.85
C ASP A 606 -1.72 -6.14 -17.97
N GLY A 607 -2.73 -5.67 -17.23
CA GLY A 607 -3.21 -4.31 -17.22
C GLY A 607 -3.98 -3.90 -18.47
N VAL A 608 -4.39 -4.85 -19.32
CA VAL A 608 -5.21 -4.62 -20.51
C VAL A 608 -6.65 -5.04 -20.22
N PHE A 609 -7.57 -4.07 -20.31
CA PHE A 609 -8.98 -4.26 -19.94
C PHE A 609 -9.66 -5.37 -20.74
N GLU A 610 -9.48 -5.39 -22.07
CA GLU A 610 -10.16 -6.37 -22.93
C GLU A 610 -9.63 -7.81 -22.75
N ASN A 611 -8.55 -7.99 -21.99
CA ASN A 611 -8.03 -9.31 -21.63
C ASN A 611 -8.55 -9.79 -20.26
N GLY A 612 -9.45 -9.03 -19.62
CA GLY A 612 -10.10 -9.38 -18.36
C GLY A 612 -11.12 -10.50 -18.53
N ARG A 613 -11.73 -10.88 -17.42
CA ARG A 613 -12.78 -11.92 -17.34
C ARG A 613 -14.01 -11.30 -16.68
N ALA A 614 -15.18 -11.48 -17.26
CA ALA A 614 -16.46 -11.10 -16.66
C ALA A 614 -17.40 -12.30 -16.59
N TRP A 615 -18.16 -12.43 -15.51
CA TRP A 615 -19.16 -13.48 -15.34
C TRP A 615 -20.33 -13.01 -14.50
N ASN A 616 -21.46 -13.69 -14.66
CA ASN A 616 -22.61 -13.51 -13.79
C ASN A 616 -22.41 -14.34 -12.50
N ILE A 617 -22.50 -13.70 -11.33
CA ILE A 617 -22.15 -14.33 -10.04
C ILE A 617 -23.14 -15.43 -9.62
N HIS A 618 -24.39 -15.36 -10.09
CA HIS A 618 -25.43 -16.33 -9.74
C HIS A 618 -25.38 -17.60 -10.59
N THR A 619 -24.91 -17.49 -11.84
CA THR A 619 -24.95 -18.58 -12.83
C THR A 619 -23.56 -19.09 -13.22
N GLY A 620 -22.50 -18.32 -12.96
CA GLY A 620 -21.15 -18.57 -13.44
C GLY A 620 -20.97 -18.39 -14.95
N GLU A 621 -22.00 -17.95 -15.68
CA GLU A 621 -21.92 -17.80 -17.14
C GLU A 621 -21.05 -16.59 -17.52
N PRO A 622 -20.19 -16.71 -18.56
CA PRO A 622 -19.37 -15.60 -19.02
C PRO A 622 -20.20 -14.42 -19.53
N VAL A 623 -19.76 -13.21 -19.17
CA VAL A 623 -20.32 -11.93 -19.64
C VAL A 623 -19.34 -11.25 -20.60
N ASP A 624 -19.86 -10.46 -21.54
CA ASP A 624 -19.01 -9.67 -22.45
C ASP A 624 -18.29 -8.57 -21.67
N VAL A 625 -16.95 -8.62 -21.68
CA VAL A 625 -16.08 -7.67 -20.96
C VAL A 625 -16.32 -6.23 -21.39
N ASP A 626 -16.71 -5.98 -22.65
CA ASP A 626 -16.97 -4.60 -23.11
C ASP A 626 -18.11 -3.91 -22.32
N LEU A 627 -19.03 -4.68 -21.71
CA LEU A 627 -20.11 -4.16 -20.86
C LEU A 627 -19.63 -3.74 -19.46
N CYS A 628 -18.44 -4.17 -19.05
CA CYS A 628 -17.87 -3.90 -17.73
C CYS A 628 -17.00 -2.64 -17.69
N TYR A 629 -16.90 -1.88 -18.79
CA TYR A 629 -15.95 -0.77 -18.88
C TYR A 629 -16.26 0.35 -17.89
N ASP A 630 -17.54 0.72 -17.74
CA ASP A 630 -17.96 1.77 -16.81
C ASP A 630 -17.72 1.34 -15.35
N GLY A 631 -17.98 0.07 -15.02
CA GLY A 631 -17.64 -0.49 -13.72
C GLY A 631 -16.13 -0.54 -13.46
N TYR A 632 -15.32 -0.86 -14.46
CA TYR A 632 -13.86 -0.79 -14.35
C TYR A 632 -13.38 0.64 -14.03
N ILE A 633 -13.94 1.65 -14.69
CA ILE A 633 -13.62 3.07 -14.41
C ILE A 633 -14.06 3.44 -12.98
N LYS A 634 -15.29 3.10 -12.59
CA LYS A 634 -15.80 3.35 -11.23
C LYS A 634 -14.92 2.71 -10.15
N SER A 635 -14.50 1.46 -10.36
CA SER A 635 -13.58 0.76 -9.45
C SER A 635 -12.24 1.49 -9.33
N MET A 636 -11.66 1.91 -10.47
CA MET A 636 -10.42 2.68 -10.48
C MET A 636 -10.57 4.02 -9.72
N GLU A 637 -11.68 4.73 -9.91
CA GLU A 637 -11.96 6.01 -9.24
C GLU A 637 -12.07 5.82 -7.72
N ILE A 638 -12.86 4.85 -7.24
CA ILE A 638 -13.01 4.54 -5.80
C ILE A 638 -11.65 4.27 -5.14
N ILE A 639 -10.85 3.42 -5.77
CA ILE A 639 -9.53 3.05 -5.26
C ILE A 639 -8.57 4.25 -5.29
N ASN A 640 -8.57 5.03 -6.37
CA ASN A 640 -7.72 6.21 -6.51
C ASN A 640 -8.10 7.31 -5.52
N THR A 641 -9.38 7.55 -5.29
CA THR A 641 -9.86 8.52 -4.30
C THR A 641 -9.47 8.11 -2.89
N SER A 642 -9.60 6.83 -2.54
CA SER A 642 -9.16 6.33 -1.23
C SER A 642 -7.64 6.53 -1.02
N GLU A 643 -6.83 6.16 -2.02
CA GLU A 643 -5.36 6.37 -1.99
C GLU A 643 -4.99 7.85 -1.93
N TYR A 644 -5.70 8.71 -2.67
CA TYR A 644 -5.49 10.15 -2.66
C TYR A 644 -5.73 10.73 -1.26
N VAL A 645 -6.89 10.44 -0.67
CA VAL A 645 -7.28 10.92 0.68
C VAL A 645 -6.22 10.58 1.72
N LEU A 646 -5.67 9.36 1.64
CA LEU A 646 -4.60 8.88 2.52
C LEU A 646 -3.28 9.63 2.27
N LYS A 647 -2.82 9.75 1.02
CA LYS A 647 -1.52 10.38 0.73
C LYS A 647 -1.51 11.89 0.93
N SER A 648 -2.64 12.54 0.70
CA SER A 648 -2.75 14.00 0.78
C SER A 648 -3.18 14.50 2.14
N ASP A 649 -3.55 13.62 3.08
CA ASP A 649 -4.26 13.94 4.32
C ASP A 649 -5.47 14.86 4.06
N ALA A 650 -6.29 14.50 3.06
CA ALA A 650 -7.36 15.36 2.56
C ALA A 650 -8.39 15.73 3.64
N ILE A 651 -8.67 14.80 4.56
CA ILE A 651 -9.64 15.01 5.64
C ILE A 651 -9.15 16.11 6.58
N ARG A 652 -7.84 16.19 6.91
CA ARG A 652 -7.28 17.32 7.67
C ARG A 652 -7.53 18.64 6.95
N LYS A 653 -7.12 18.69 5.69
CA LYS A 653 -7.19 19.90 4.86
C LYS A 653 -8.62 20.45 4.80
N ILE A 654 -9.61 19.56 4.60
CA ILE A 654 -11.00 19.98 4.48
C ILE A 654 -11.63 20.33 5.83
N PHE A 655 -11.55 19.42 6.81
CA PHE A 655 -12.37 19.54 8.03
C PHE A 655 -11.67 20.26 9.18
N LEU A 656 -10.33 20.30 9.19
CA LEU A 656 -9.55 21.00 10.22
C LEU A 656 -9.00 22.33 9.73
N GLU A 657 -8.51 22.38 8.48
CA GLU A 657 -7.89 23.59 7.90
C GLU A 657 -8.89 24.45 7.10
N GLY A 658 -10.09 23.93 6.82
CA GLY A 658 -11.17 24.67 6.17
C GLY A 658 -11.02 24.86 4.66
N MET A 659 -10.19 24.04 4.01
CA MET A 659 -10.07 24.01 2.55
C MET A 659 -11.31 23.41 1.90
N SER A 660 -11.71 23.91 0.75
CA SER A 660 -12.73 23.28 -0.08
C SER A 660 -12.18 22.02 -0.76
N ALA A 661 -13.08 21.09 -1.09
CA ALA A 661 -12.80 19.92 -1.93
C ALA A 661 -11.98 20.26 -3.18
N GLY A 662 -12.40 21.31 -3.89
CA GLY A 662 -11.73 21.78 -5.09
C GLY A 662 -10.36 22.39 -4.82
N GLU A 663 -10.14 23.03 -3.68
CA GLU A 663 -8.80 23.51 -3.29
C GLU A 663 -7.86 22.35 -2.98
N VAL A 664 -8.35 21.29 -2.32
CA VAL A 664 -7.55 20.07 -2.08
C VAL A 664 -7.20 19.39 -3.40
N ASP A 665 -8.19 19.16 -4.26
CA ASP A 665 -8.00 18.51 -5.58
C ASP A 665 -7.08 19.32 -6.52
N ASN A 666 -7.01 20.65 -6.35
CA ASN A 666 -6.09 21.52 -7.09
C ASN A 666 -4.74 21.74 -6.38
N ALA A 667 -4.65 21.52 -5.07
CA ALA A 667 -3.43 21.67 -4.29
C ALA A 667 -2.41 20.54 -4.58
N ASP A 668 -2.88 19.39 -5.08
CA ASP A 668 -2.04 18.25 -5.45
C ASP A 668 -1.67 18.19 -6.93
N SER A 669 -1.12 19.30 -7.41
CA SER A 669 0.01 19.20 -8.34
C SER A 669 1.29 19.71 -7.65
N ASN A 670 1.67 19.03 -6.55
CA ASN A 670 2.95 19.19 -5.82
C ASN A 670 3.20 20.53 -5.09
N SER A 671 2.41 20.96 -4.10
CA SER A 671 2.86 22.08 -3.23
C SER A 671 2.78 21.84 -1.72
N ARG A 672 3.90 22.11 -1.01
CA ARG A 672 4.05 21.99 0.46
C ARG A 672 3.19 23.02 1.21
N ILE A 673 2.76 22.70 2.44
CA ILE A 673 2.02 23.61 3.34
C ILE A 673 2.97 24.66 3.96
N HIS A 674 2.57 25.93 4.00
CA HIS A 674 3.34 27.02 4.62
C HIS A 674 3.20 27.02 6.14
N PRO A 675 4.30 26.92 6.92
CA PRO A 675 4.20 27.02 8.38
C PRO A 675 3.89 28.45 8.85
N ASP A 676 3.36 28.59 10.06
CA ASP A 676 3.17 29.91 10.69
C ASP A 676 4.49 30.52 11.20
N GLU A 677 5.46 29.67 11.55
CA GLU A 677 6.74 30.07 12.15
C GLU A 677 7.89 29.17 11.66
N ILE A 678 9.02 29.79 11.33
CA ILE A 678 10.32 29.15 11.08
C ILE A 678 11.32 29.79 12.06
N VAL A 679 12.08 28.99 12.79
CA VAL A 679 13.05 29.49 13.78
C VAL A 679 14.48 29.27 13.34
N TYR A 680 15.41 30.12 13.79
CA TYR A 680 16.83 29.90 13.52
C TYR A 680 17.34 28.71 14.34
N ALA A 681 18.25 27.92 13.78
CA ALA A 681 18.97 26.92 14.55
C ALA A 681 19.65 27.56 15.77
N GLY A 682 19.28 27.11 16.96
CA GLY A 682 19.70 27.66 18.25
C GLY A 682 18.59 28.37 19.01
N TYR A 683 17.50 28.80 18.37
CA TYR A 683 16.34 29.40 19.04
C TYR A 683 15.64 28.38 19.97
N PRO A 684 15.16 28.76 21.17
CA PRO A 684 15.15 30.10 21.78
C PRO A 684 16.45 30.50 22.49
N GLU A 685 17.48 29.66 22.48
CA GLU A 685 18.78 29.94 23.08
C GLU A 685 19.63 30.85 22.18
N THR A 686 19.41 32.17 22.27
CA THR A 686 20.02 33.16 21.37
C THR A 686 21.56 33.13 21.31
N SER A 687 22.25 32.55 22.31
CA SER A 687 23.70 32.35 22.28
C SER A 687 24.17 31.28 21.29
N LEU A 688 23.29 30.37 20.86
CA LEU A 688 23.59 29.31 19.90
C LEU A 688 23.28 29.72 18.45
N ILE A 689 22.49 30.78 18.25
CA ILE A 689 22.14 31.29 16.92
C ILE A 689 23.41 31.74 16.18
N GLY A 690 23.54 31.33 14.92
CA GLY A 690 24.70 31.61 14.08
C GLY A 690 25.92 30.71 14.33
N THR A 691 25.87 29.80 15.32
CA THR A 691 26.87 28.74 15.42
C THR A 691 26.69 27.69 14.33
N ASN A 692 25.47 27.49 13.83
CA ASN A 692 25.13 26.48 12.83
C ASN A 692 25.64 25.07 13.20
N SER A 693 25.65 24.75 14.50
CA SER A 693 26.15 23.49 15.05
C SER A 693 25.02 22.48 15.26
N LEU A 694 25.40 21.22 15.51
CA LEU A 694 24.46 20.16 15.86
C LEU A 694 23.70 20.48 17.17
N GLU A 695 24.39 21.15 18.10
CA GLU A 695 23.82 21.62 19.36
C GLU A 695 22.72 22.66 19.10
N ALA A 696 22.96 23.61 18.19
CA ALA A 696 21.97 24.62 17.82
C ALA A 696 20.70 24.00 17.17
N LEU A 697 20.87 23.09 16.21
CA LEU A 697 19.75 22.36 15.61
C LEU A 697 18.94 21.57 16.66
N SER A 698 19.65 20.86 17.54
CA SER A 698 19.03 20.02 18.57
C SER A 698 18.33 20.85 19.65
N ALA A 699 18.85 22.03 19.99
CA ALA A 699 18.20 22.95 20.93
C ALA A 699 16.83 23.40 20.41
N SER A 700 16.75 23.82 19.15
CA SER A 700 15.48 24.25 18.53
C SER A 700 14.48 23.11 18.37
N ALA A 701 14.94 21.93 17.93
CA ALA A 701 14.07 20.76 17.82
C ALA A 701 13.59 20.26 19.20
N GLY A 702 14.46 20.31 20.22
CA GLY A 702 14.15 19.94 21.60
C GLY A 702 13.19 20.89 22.29
N ALA A 703 13.20 22.17 21.89
CA ALA A 703 12.22 23.17 22.31
C ALA A 703 10.84 23.00 21.61
N GLY A 704 10.71 22.04 20.70
CA GLY A 704 9.46 21.68 20.03
C GLY A 704 9.27 22.30 18.65
N HIS A 705 10.22 23.10 18.15
CA HIS A 705 10.11 23.68 16.81
C HIS A 705 10.35 22.62 15.73
N ARG A 706 9.53 22.67 14.67
CA ARG A 706 9.56 21.71 13.55
C ARG A 706 9.99 22.33 12.22
N ASN A 707 10.14 23.64 12.14
CA ASN A 707 10.64 24.34 10.95
C ASN A 707 11.85 25.16 11.36
N ILE A 708 13.04 24.72 10.97
CA ILE A 708 14.29 25.27 11.49
C ILE A 708 15.16 25.75 10.33
N ARG A 709 15.55 27.03 10.34
CA ARG A 709 16.48 27.64 9.40
C ARG A 709 17.92 27.36 9.79
N LEU A 710 18.70 26.90 8.82
CA LEU A 710 20.11 26.54 8.96
C LEU A 710 20.90 27.18 7.81
N GLU A 711 21.97 27.89 8.15
CA GLU A 711 22.87 28.44 7.13
C GLU A 711 23.83 27.37 6.62
N VAL A 712 23.83 27.17 5.30
CA VAL A 712 24.58 26.11 4.64
C VAL A 712 25.47 26.68 3.55
N LYS A 713 26.77 26.35 3.64
CA LYS A 713 27.75 26.65 2.59
C LYS A 713 27.93 25.43 1.71
N TRP A 714 28.16 25.66 0.42
CA TRP A 714 28.48 24.60 -0.52
C TRP A 714 29.18 25.20 -1.77
N ASN A 715 29.84 24.36 -2.57
CA ASN A 715 30.36 24.74 -3.89
C ASN A 715 30.33 23.54 -4.85
N GLU A 716 30.62 23.75 -6.14
CA GLU A 716 30.56 22.69 -7.17
C GLU A 716 31.48 21.48 -6.87
N GLU A 717 32.47 21.63 -5.99
CA GLU A 717 33.44 20.59 -5.64
C GLU A 717 33.21 19.97 -4.24
N SER A 718 32.27 20.48 -3.44
CA SER A 718 32.00 20.00 -2.08
C SER A 718 30.53 19.66 -1.83
N LEU A 719 30.28 18.71 -0.93
CA LEU A 719 28.95 18.53 -0.35
C LEU A 719 28.61 19.72 0.58
N PRO A 720 27.33 19.93 0.91
CA PRO A 720 26.90 20.99 1.81
C PRO A 720 27.52 20.84 3.21
N TYR A 721 27.85 21.95 3.86
CA TYR A 721 28.41 21.99 5.21
C TYR A 721 28.03 23.29 5.90
N THR A 722 28.13 23.33 7.23
CA THR A 722 27.87 24.55 8.00
C THR A 722 29.16 25.17 8.52
N VAL A 723 29.12 26.48 8.77
CA VAL A 723 30.21 27.24 9.36
C VAL A 723 29.67 28.01 10.55
N ASN A 724 30.44 28.04 11.63
CA ASN A 724 30.16 28.90 12.77
C ASN A 724 30.46 30.35 12.40
N ASN A 725 29.45 31.21 12.40
CA ASN A 725 29.61 32.62 12.03
C ASN A 725 30.43 33.42 13.06
N ILE A 726 30.61 32.89 14.27
CA ILE A 726 31.40 33.52 15.34
C ILE A 726 32.89 33.15 15.23
N THR A 727 33.19 31.87 15.01
CA THR A 727 34.58 31.37 14.99
C THR A 727 35.17 31.25 13.59
N GLY A 728 34.32 31.13 12.55
CA GLY A 728 34.70 30.88 11.16
C GLY A 728 35.10 29.44 10.87
N GLU A 729 34.90 28.51 11.81
CA GLU A 729 35.25 27.10 11.67
C GLU A 729 34.08 26.27 11.09
N ILE A 730 34.39 25.17 10.42
CA ILE A 730 33.38 24.21 9.92
C ILE A 730 32.81 23.44 11.10
N GLU A 731 31.49 23.42 11.24
CA GLU A 731 30.80 22.80 12.40
C GLU A 731 30.16 21.47 12.06
N MET A 732 29.45 21.38 10.93
CA MET A 732 28.82 20.14 10.48
C MET A 732 29.17 19.86 9.03
N SER A 733 29.53 18.60 8.77
CA SER A 733 29.57 18.07 7.42
C SER A 733 28.16 17.72 6.93
N TYR A 734 28.04 17.44 5.63
CA TYR A 734 26.77 16.98 5.06
C TYR A 734 26.20 15.76 5.78
N ASP A 735 27.05 14.77 6.07
CA ASP A 735 26.64 13.53 6.73
C ASP A 735 26.11 13.82 8.14
N ASP A 736 26.70 14.78 8.87
CA ASP A 736 26.22 15.17 10.20
C ASP A 736 24.82 15.81 10.15
N ILE A 737 24.56 16.65 9.14
CA ILE A 737 23.24 17.28 8.93
C ILE A 737 22.20 16.21 8.60
N ILE A 738 22.53 15.29 7.70
CA ILE A 738 21.64 14.21 7.27
C ILE A 738 21.35 13.22 8.41
N ASP A 739 22.38 12.74 9.11
CA ASP A 739 22.25 11.86 10.27
C ASP A 739 21.36 12.47 11.35
N TRP A 740 21.41 13.80 11.52
CA TRP A 740 20.54 14.51 12.44
C TRP A 740 19.09 14.57 11.94
N MET A 741 18.87 14.89 10.66
CA MET A 741 17.52 14.95 10.07
C MET A 741 16.81 13.60 10.05
N GLU A 742 17.55 12.50 9.88
CA GLU A 742 17.02 11.14 9.97
C GLU A 742 16.53 10.80 11.39
N LYS A 743 17.27 11.23 12.42
CA LYS A 743 16.89 11.03 13.83
C LYS A 743 15.76 11.94 14.29
N ASN A 744 15.49 13.02 13.56
CA ASN A 744 14.46 14.01 13.86
C ASN A 744 13.43 14.06 12.74
N ALA A 745 12.76 12.93 12.47
CA ALA A 745 11.94 12.70 11.28
C ALA A 745 10.78 13.70 11.06
N GLY A 746 10.32 14.40 12.10
CA GLY A 746 9.23 15.38 12.04
C GLY A 746 9.66 16.84 11.80
N THR A 747 10.92 17.11 11.46
CA THR A 747 11.44 18.48 11.31
C THR A 747 11.79 18.81 9.85
N ASN A 748 11.36 19.97 9.37
CA ASN A 748 11.79 20.58 8.12
C ASN A 748 12.97 21.52 8.37
N VAL A 749 13.96 21.50 7.47
CA VAL A 749 15.14 22.36 7.56
C VAL A 749 15.19 23.31 6.36
N TYR A 750 15.25 24.61 6.65
CA TYR A 750 15.31 25.68 5.67
C TYR A 750 16.78 26.03 5.45
N PHE A 751 17.30 25.67 4.28
CA PHE A 751 18.69 25.91 3.92
C PHE A 751 18.81 27.33 3.39
N ASP A 752 19.33 28.22 4.24
CA ASP A 752 19.82 29.53 3.80
C ASP A 752 21.14 29.32 3.05
N VAL A 753 21.11 29.56 1.74
CA VAL A 753 22.21 29.26 0.82
C VAL A 753 22.62 30.48 0.02
N GLU A 754 23.94 30.73 -0.03
CA GLU A 754 24.44 31.95 -0.66
C GLU A 754 24.33 31.94 -2.20
N LYS A 755 24.40 30.77 -2.87
CA LYS A 755 24.39 30.64 -4.35
C LYS A 755 23.92 29.26 -4.83
N SER A 756 23.52 29.19 -6.12
CA SER A 756 23.35 28.04 -7.02
C SER A 756 22.43 26.92 -6.51
N GLY A 757 21.20 27.30 -6.11
CA GLY A 757 20.17 26.36 -5.65
C GLY A 757 19.95 25.17 -6.58
N ASP A 758 20.00 25.37 -7.90
CA ASP A 758 19.94 24.31 -8.93
C ASP A 758 20.94 23.16 -8.70
N TYR A 759 22.19 23.49 -8.42
CA TYR A 759 23.23 22.48 -8.22
C TYR A 759 23.10 21.83 -6.85
N LEU A 760 22.73 22.60 -5.83
CA LEU A 760 22.45 22.07 -4.51
C LEU A 760 21.29 21.07 -4.57
N VAL A 761 20.16 21.42 -5.19
CA VAL A 761 19.04 20.51 -5.45
C VAL A 761 19.52 19.27 -6.17
N LYS A 762 20.28 19.41 -7.27
CA LYS A 762 20.83 18.26 -8.00
C LYS A 762 21.72 17.36 -7.14
N THR A 763 22.47 17.96 -6.22
CA THR A 763 23.34 17.24 -5.28
C THR A 763 22.49 16.51 -4.23
N LEU A 764 21.57 17.21 -3.58
CA LEU A 764 20.65 16.64 -2.60
C LEU A 764 19.76 15.53 -3.19
N THR A 765 19.20 15.71 -4.41
CA THR A 765 18.44 14.67 -5.13
C THR A 765 19.29 13.43 -5.42
N LYS A 766 20.59 13.60 -5.64
CA LYS A 766 21.50 12.48 -5.93
C LYS A 766 21.89 11.70 -4.68
N TYR A 767 22.09 12.37 -3.56
CA TYR A 767 22.66 11.76 -2.35
C TYR A 767 21.63 11.45 -1.26
N SER A 768 20.58 12.26 -1.14
CA SER A 768 19.54 12.11 -0.10
C SER A 768 18.14 12.44 -0.64
N PRO A 769 17.63 11.67 -1.63
CA PRO A 769 16.33 11.95 -2.28
C PRO A 769 15.14 11.91 -1.31
N ALA A 770 15.15 11.04 -0.30
CA ALA A 770 14.07 10.97 0.69
C ALA A 770 14.00 12.19 1.63
N LEU A 771 15.13 12.90 1.81
CA LEU A 771 15.19 14.08 2.68
C LEU A 771 14.98 15.40 1.91
N MET A 772 14.99 15.35 0.57
CA MET A 772 14.68 16.51 -0.29
C MET A 772 13.32 17.12 0.00
N GLU A 773 12.35 16.31 0.40
CA GLU A 773 10.99 16.76 0.72
C GLU A 773 10.94 17.60 2.00
N ARG A 774 11.95 17.45 2.86
CA ARG A 774 12.08 18.11 4.17
C ARG A 774 13.15 19.20 4.19
N ILE A 775 13.92 19.34 3.11
CA ILE A 775 14.84 20.46 2.90
C ILE A 775 14.14 21.49 2.02
N ILE A 776 14.01 22.71 2.52
CA ILE A 776 13.43 23.84 1.77
C ILE A 776 14.57 24.81 1.50
N LEU A 777 14.79 25.18 0.24
CA LEU A 777 15.84 26.14 -0.09
C LEU A 777 15.34 27.56 0.09
N GLU A 778 16.15 28.36 0.77
CA GLU A 778 16.00 29.80 0.85
C GLU A 778 17.07 30.44 -0.05
N LEU A 779 16.62 31.20 -1.05
CA LEU A 779 17.49 31.76 -2.09
C LEU A 779 17.56 33.29 -1.96
N PRO A 780 18.75 33.90 -2.12
CA PRO A 780 18.95 35.34 -1.88
C PRO A 780 18.50 36.22 -3.06
N SER A 781 18.25 35.65 -4.24
CA SER A 781 17.84 36.46 -5.40
C SER A 781 17.11 35.67 -6.48
N THR A 782 16.44 36.41 -7.36
CA THR A 782 15.70 35.85 -8.49
C THR A 782 16.59 35.19 -9.54
N GLU A 783 17.87 35.54 -9.61
CA GLU A 783 18.83 34.94 -10.55
C GLU A 783 19.16 33.48 -10.20
N GLU A 784 19.01 33.10 -8.93
CA GLU A 784 19.35 31.77 -8.41
C GLU A 784 18.18 30.78 -8.51
N HIS A 785 16.99 31.23 -8.94
CA HIS A 785 15.79 30.40 -9.05
C HIS A 785 15.44 30.10 -10.51
N THR A 786 15.41 28.82 -10.87
CA THR A 786 15.08 28.39 -12.25
C THR A 786 13.63 27.95 -12.45
N GLY A 787 12.81 28.00 -11.39
CA GLY A 787 11.39 27.59 -11.42
C GLY A 787 11.18 26.07 -11.51
N LYS A 788 12.21 25.27 -11.23
CA LYS A 788 12.17 23.79 -11.32
C LYS A 788 11.95 23.07 -10.00
N TYR A 789 11.98 23.80 -8.89
CA TYR A 789 11.76 23.30 -7.54
C TYR A 789 11.09 24.38 -6.70
N GLU A 790 10.56 24.03 -5.54
CA GLU A 790 10.02 24.99 -4.59
C GLU A 790 11.15 25.65 -3.81
N ALA A 791 11.08 26.97 -3.64
CA ALA A 791 12.03 27.75 -2.85
C ALA A 791 11.34 28.91 -2.14
N VAL A 792 11.85 29.27 -0.97
CA VAL A 792 11.63 30.56 -0.35
C VAL A 792 12.59 31.55 -0.99
N LEU A 793 12.06 32.66 -1.50
CA LEU A 793 12.89 33.70 -2.09
C LEU A 793 13.04 34.84 -1.08
N ASP A 794 14.24 35.07 -0.59
CA ASP A 794 14.56 36.29 0.16
C ASP A 794 14.57 37.47 -0.84
N VAL A 795 13.67 38.42 -0.62
CA VAL A 795 13.48 39.59 -1.49
C VAL A 795 14.09 40.87 -0.92
N SER A 796 14.61 40.82 0.30
CA SER A 796 15.44 41.89 0.87
C SER A 796 16.76 42.01 0.11
N GLU A 797 17.28 40.90 -0.42
CA GLU A 797 18.46 40.87 -1.31
C GLU A 797 18.13 40.90 -2.82
N ALA A 798 16.83 40.96 -3.19
CA ALA A 798 16.42 40.89 -4.59
C ALA A 798 16.80 42.14 -5.42
N ASP A 799 17.19 41.84 -6.65
CA ASP A 799 17.59 42.76 -7.73
C ASP A 799 16.42 43.44 -8.46
N LYS A 800 15.16 43.21 -8.05
CA LYS A 800 13.93 43.69 -8.74
C LYS A 800 13.11 44.71 -7.92
N SER A 801 12.22 45.44 -8.60
CA SER A 801 11.21 46.27 -7.92
C SER A 801 10.12 45.40 -7.29
N PRO A 802 9.36 45.88 -6.30
CA PRO A 802 8.28 45.12 -5.67
C PRO A 802 7.31 44.47 -6.68
N GLU A 803 6.90 45.21 -7.70
CA GLU A 803 5.99 44.72 -8.75
C GLU A 803 6.66 43.64 -9.61
N GLY A 804 7.94 43.81 -9.93
CA GLY A 804 8.72 42.82 -10.68
C GLY A 804 8.97 41.53 -9.90
N THR A 805 9.08 41.62 -8.58
CA THR A 805 9.20 40.47 -7.67
C THR A 805 7.91 39.66 -7.62
N ILE A 806 6.75 40.32 -7.49
CA ILE A 806 5.43 39.67 -7.56
C ILE A 806 5.25 38.97 -8.92
N GLU A 807 5.51 39.68 -10.03
CA GLU A 807 5.38 39.08 -11.37
C GLU A 807 6.30 37.87 -11.56
N PHE A 808 7.52 37.92 -11.00
CA PHE A 808 8.45 36.80 -11.02
C PHE A 808 7.94 35.62 -10.19
N ALA A 809 7.45 35.87 -8.97
CA ALA A 809 6.93 34.86 -8.08
C ALA A 809 5.74 34.11 -8.69
N THR A 810 4.77 34.84 -9.24
CA THR A 810 3.60 34.28 -9.92
C THR A 810 3.98 33.45 -11.16
N ARG A 811 5.00 33.88 -11.92
CA ARG A 811 5.40 33.18 -13.16
C ARG A 811 6.28 31.96 -12.95
N ASN A 812 7.06 31.93 -11.87
CA ASN A 812 8.11 30.93 -11.65
C ASN A 812 7.83 30.02 -10.46
N LYS A 813 6.56 29.92 -10.04
CA LYS A 813 6.09 29.03 -8.97
C LYS A 813 6.95 29.15 -7.70
N VAL A 814 7.26 30.38 -7.30
CA VAL A 814 7.96 30.64 -6.04
C VAL A 814 7.02 30.24 -4.90
N TRP A 815 7.52 29.42 -3.97
CA TRP A 815 6.68 28.83 -2.93
C TRP A 815 6.30 29.90 -1.90
N ALA A 816 7.28 30.64 -1.38
CA ALA A 816 7.02 31.79 -0.52
C ALA A 816 8.07 32.89 -0.74
N LEU A 817 7.74 34.12 -0.35
CA LEU A 817 8.68 35.23 -0.27
C LEU A 817 9.10 35.41 1.17
N MET A 818 10.34 35.85 1.40
CA MET A 818 10.82 36.25 2.72
C MET A 818 11.35 37.68 2.67
N ILE A 819 10.98 38.49 3.66
CA ILE A 819 11.31 39.92 3.73
C ILE A 819 11.88 40.21 5.12
N ASP A 820 12.98 40.93 5.19
CA ASP A 820 13.47 41.45 6.47
C ASP A 820 12.45 42.39 7.09
N LYS A 821 12.29 42.31 8.42
CA LYS A 821 11.32 43.11 9.18
C LYS A 821 11.39 44.62 8.90
N GLU A 822 12.59 45.17 8.73
CA GLU A 822 12.79 46.59 8.42
C GLU A 822 12.28 46.96 7.01
N ASP A 823 12.37 46.04 6.05
CA ASP A 823 11.94 46.24 4.66
C ASP A 823 10.43 46.01 4.46
N ALA A 824 9.83 45.13 5.27
CA ALA A 824 8.41 44.81 5.27
C ALA A 824 7.54 46.03 5.62
N GLU A 825 8.03 46.91 6.52
CA GLU A 825 7.36 48.17 6.89
C GLU A 825 7.60 49.32 5.89
N GLY A 826 8.45 49.10 4.87
CA GLY A 826 8.95 50.14 3.96
C GLY A 826 8.76 49.81 2.48
N LYS A 827 9.83 49.38 1.80
CA LYS A 827 9.93 49.25 0.34
C LYS A 827 8.96 48.20 -0.24
N TYR A 828 8.59 47.18 0.54
CA TYR A 828 7.82 46.03 0.08
C TYR A 828 6.46 45.86 0.78
N ALA A 829 5.96 46.91 1.45
CA ALA A 829 4.67 46.86 2.17
C ALA A 829 3.49 46.43 1.29
N ASP A 830 3.52 46.76 -0.01
CA ASP A 830 2.48 46.38 -0.97
C ASP A 830 2.46 44.87 -1.30
N ILE A 831 3.56 44.14 -1.06
CA ILE A 831 3.66 42.69 -1.29
C ILE A 831 2.86 41.90 -0.24
N LEU A 832 2.71 42.43 0.97
CA LEU A 832 2.01 41.77 2.09
C LEU A 832 0.52 41.53 1.83
N ASN A 833 -0.06 42.21 0.83
CA ASN A 833 -1.47 42.06 0.45
C ASN A 833 -1.68 41.19 -0.81
N GLY A 834 -0.64 40.51 -1.31
CA GLY A 834 -0.70 39.65 -2.50
C GLY A 834 -1.14 38.20 -2.21
N GLU A 835 -1.33 37.42 -3.27
CA GLU A 835 -1.73 35.99 -3.21
C GLU A 835 -0.57 35.04 -2.86
N THR A 836 0.69 35.49 -2.92
CA THR A 836 1.87 34.70 -2.55
C THR A 836 2.14 34.82 -1.06
N VAL A 837 2.43 33.71 -0.38
CA VAL A 837 2.76 33.73 1.06
C VAL A 837 4.06 34.48 1.30
N VAL A 838 4.05 35.32 2.32
CA VAL A 838 5.17 36.17 2.74
C VAL A 838 5.56 35.85 4.17
N PHE A 839 6.84 35.60 4.37
CA PHE A 839 7.49 35.48 5.66
C PHE A 839 8.21 36.77 6.04
N ILE A 840 8.06 37.22 7.27
CA ILE A 840 8.83 38.33 7.84
C ILE A 840 9.97 37.75 8.68
N ASN A 841 11.21 38.07 8.30
CA ASN A 841 12.41 37.65 8.98
C ASN A 841 12.82 38.70 10.04
N ASP A 842 12.65 38.35 11.32
CA ASP A 842 13.13 39.12 12.47
C ASP A 842 14.48 38.56 12.93
N LYS A 843 15.55 38.97 12.22
CA LYS A 843 16.93 38.52 12.45
C LYS A 843 17.38 38.74 13.90
N ASP A 844 16.93 39.82 14.55
CA ASP A 844 17.28 40.14 15.94
C ASP A 844 16.66 39.16 16.94
N MET A 845 15.47 38.63 16.63
CA MET A 845 14.76 37.66 17.45
C MET A 845 15.05 36.21 17.06
N GLY A 846 15.67 35.96 15.89
CA GLY A 846 15.95 34.63 15.41
C GLY A 846 14.69 33.85 15.02
N ILE A 847 13.68 34.56 14.53
CA ILE A 847 12.36 34.01 14.17
C ILE A 847 11.89 34.59 12.84
N ILE A 848 11.19 33.77 12.08
CA ILE A 848 10.59 34.12 10.79
C ILE A 848 9.12 33.76 10.88
N THR A 849 8.25 34.76 10.74
CA THR A 849 6.81 34.59 10.94
C THR A 849 6.03 34.81 9.65
N LYS A 850 5.01 33.99 9.42
CA LYS A 850 4.11 34.18 8.29
C LYS A 850 3.30 35.46 8.48
N ALA A 851 3.22 36.29 7.44
CA ALA A 851 2.63 37.62 7.50
C ALA A 851 1.21 37.70 6.94
N ASN A 852 0.88 36.90 5.92
CA ASN A 852 -0.41 36.92 5.21
C ASN A 852 -1.04 35.53 5.05
#